data_AF-A0A926ZAD9-F1
#
_entry.id   AF-A0A926ZAD9-F1
#
_cell.length_a   1.000
_cell.length_b   1.000
_cell.length_c   1.000
_cell.angle_alpha   90.00
_cell.angle_beta   90.00
_cell.angle_gamma   90.00
#
_symmetry.space_group_name_H-M   'P 1'
#
loop_
_entity.id
_entity.type
_entity.pdbx_description
1 polymer ?
#
loop_
_entity_poly.entity_id
_entity_poly.type
_entity_poly.pdbx_seq_one_letter_code
_entity_poly.pdbx_strand_id
1 'polypeptide(L)'
;MQPLVSLILLSYNRETYLEEAIASVLTQTYQNFELVIWDDGSRDRSLQVARAAAQRDQRVRVVAADHCGKIANLRTRAIAQTSGQYLGWVDSDDRLTPTTLERTVAVLEARPTVGMVYTDHRMMNAQGQLEEYGQRCRIPYSRDRLLVDFMTFHFRLLRRDVYDRIGGIDPTCEYAYDYDLCLRLSEATEVHHLPLPLYHYRRHQAHQSRQHRLEQIQGSQRAINRAIARRGLSDRLRLDVQLYQGPNGVAATFRLLTHQRQRPTVSRPLQWASAFLAALPLAGALSGPVLAQSVAPANDGTGTVVNQNGNQYTITGGQRSQSNLFHSLERLGLSQDEIANFQSDAQIRNILTRVVGGDPSVIDGLLRVSGSDANLFILNPAGVIFGPNARLDLAGSFTASTATGLGFNNGWFNINGTPNYSALTGDPTNFAFATLSPGVVLNAGNLEVDAGESLTLLGGMVANTGRVAAPGGTITLAAVPGQNRVRLSQEGSLLNLEFAPLRRNAPGVSGISFTPLSLPELLTGGTVNVATGISAQPNGTVRLTSSQTVIPTDPGTAIVSGQVVAASNQAGATPEINVLGDRVALLDAHLDARSQTGGGTVRVGGAYQGGTNLPTATVTAVDAESTINASATGNGTGGNVILWADGLTAFQGSIQARGRNGNGGFVEVSGAQDLVFQGQVDVSAANGTTGTLLLDPTNILISDAPSNPAAVDTSLPTILAGDFPGQSITLNANTLENQFATIVLEATNDIRVADGLSLNFGSSGNGIIFRADSDNSGAGGFFMDRTQTLTTNGRDLTITGAIIDAGNLDTSSPFFSEVPTDGTAGNLRLDATGTITTGQLSANGSGFGGGDGGRITLTADDDITTEQIIATGGGYGGNGGQVNLISPRGTISVNSINVLGRGEGGTGGQVFVNADLFNVRDTVGDGQADINGSILASGGTVEIIHRGGPENIPFIVGQGTGVENGTAGPIFAGTGDTLSTGSYPVLENGGDATLPPAVNGVTLRSINNAPILLENTSQTFSTTAGQPITINLQDLLVASADLDGDRTVTRYEVASLPAGATLTVNGVPVQPGDTFDSSAQLVFTPPPGFTGSLEGFSLQVSDLNQGQPVLATSAPFTVSFQVNPEPVDPVDPVDPVDPVDPVDPVDPVDPTEPDDPDFPDTPELYEDPATPNPFVIPSGGGTIIDCCMSSIERQYNREFTDYLGVAPVQTATVEQAETIAQDIERATGARPAFVYISFVPPESTLRGDVPVPQDTDQLELVIVSA
;
A
#
# COMPACT_ATOMS: atom_id res chain seq x y z
N MET A 1 16.58 25.44 -39.12
CA MET A 1 16.70 23.96 -38.97
C MET A 1 15.37 23.46 -38.45
N GLN A 2 15.03 22.18 -38.63
CA GLN A 2 13.89 21.60 -37.91
C GLN A 2 14.22 21.59 -36.40
N PRO A 3 13.30 22.01 -35.50
CA PRO A 3 13.53 21.92 -34.06
C PRO A 3 13.67 20.47 -33.59
N LEU A 4 14.55 20.21 -32.63
CA LEU A 4 14.73 18.86 -32.07
C LEU A 4 13.60 18.53 -31.11
N VAL A 5 12.95 17.37 -31.28
CA VAL A 5 12.00 16.81 -30.32
C VAL A 5 12.71 15.78 -29.45
N SER A 6 12.47 15.78 -28.14
CA SER A 6 12.85 14.69 -27.25
C SER A 6 11.61 13.91 -26.83
N LEU A 7 11.61 12.62 -27.11
CA LEU A 7 10.64 11.66 -26.61
C LEU A 7 11.23 10.89 -25.44
N ILE A 8 10.45 10.75 -24.37
CA ILE A 8 10.76 9.91 -23.22
C ILE A 8 9.84 8.70 -23.24
N LEU A 9 10.39 7.51 -23.05
CA LEU A 9 9.64 6.27 -22.83
C LEU A 9 10.17 5.63 -21.54
N LEU A 10 9.29 5.35 -20.59
CA LEU A 10 9.63 4.65 -19.35
C LEU A 10 9.20 3.18 -19.49
N SER A 11 10.03 2.24 -19.07
CA SER A 11 9.82 0.79 -19.19
C SER A 11 10.09 0.08 -17.87
N TYR A 12 9.16 -0.77 -17.45
CA TYR A 12 9.35 -1.75 -16.36
C TYR A 12 8.50 -3.00 -16.62
N ASN A 13 9.14 -4.12 -16.97
CA ASN A 13 8.51 -5.41 -17.30
C ASN A 13 7.44 -5.31 -18.41
N ARG A 14 7.86 -4.94 -19.63
CA ARG A 14 6.99 -4.57 -20.76
C ARG A 14 7.37 -5.23 -22.09
N GLU A 15 8.12 -6.33 -22.04
CA GLU A 15 8.64 -7.08 -23.20
C GLU A 15 7.61 -7.25 -24.33
N THR A 16 6.38 -7.64 -23.97
CA THR A 16 5.27 -7.94 -24.89
C THR A 16 4.86 -6.78 -25.80
N TYR A 17 5.10 -5.53 -25.40
CA TYR A 17 4.62 -4.33 -26.11
C TYR A 17 5.73 -3.35 -26.50
N LEU A 18 6.89 -3.41 -25.83
CA LEU A 18 7.94 -2.40 -25.96
C LEU A 18 8.51 -2.25 -27.38
N GLU A 19 8.71 -3.35 -28.12
CA GLU A 19 9.20 -3.26 -29.51
C GLU A 19 8.17 -2.56 -30.43
N GLU A 20 6.87 -2.75 -30.19
CA GLU A 20 5.80 -2.10 -30.94
C GLU A 20 5.70 -0.59 -30.61
N ALA A 21 5.84 -0.23 -29.33
CA ALA A 21 5.88 1.16 -28.89
C ALA A 21 7.08 1.91 -29.51
N ILE A 22 8.28 1.33 -29.45
CA ILE A 22 9.49 1.89 -30.07
C ILE A 22 9.33 2.00 -31.59
N ALA A 23 8.80 0.98 -32.26
CA ALA A 23 8.58 1.01 -33.71
C ALA A 23 7.64 2.16 -34.13
N SER A 24 6.62 2.49 -33.32
CA SER A 24 5.72 3.62 -33.56
C SER A 24 6.40 5.00 -33.48
N VAL A 25 7.50 5.09 -32.73
CA VAL A 25 8.36 6.28 -32.65
C VAL A 25 9.37 6.32 -33.80
N LEU A 26 10.00 5.19 -34.14
CA LEU A 26 10.98 5.14 -35.22
C LEU A 26 10.38 5.40 -36.61
N THR A 27 9.07 5.15 -36.77
CA THR A 27 8.30 5.37 -38.01
C THR A 27 7.63 6.74 -38.11
N GLN A 28 7.94 7.69 -37.22
CA GLN A 28 7.47 9.08 -37.35
C GLN A 28 7.97 9.73 -38.65
N THR A 29 7.11 10.47 -39.35
CA THR A 29 7.44 11.24 -40.56
C THR A 29 8.44 12.37 -40.27
N TYR A 30 8.32 12.99 -39.08
CA TYR A 30 9.24 13.99 -38.58
C TYR A 30 10.54 13.33 -38.08
N GLN A 31 11.66 13.53 -38.76
CA GLN A 31 12.88 12.76 -38.48
C GLN A 31 13.77 13.31 -37.35
N ASN A 32 13.67 14.61 -37.02
CA ASN A 32 14.58 15.25 -36.08
C ASN A 32 14.11 15.09 -34.62
N PHE A 33 14.26 13.87 -34.09
CA PHE A 33 14.00 13.57 -32.69
C PHE A 33 15.13 12.75 -32.05
N GLU A 34 15.20 12.80 -30.72
CA GLU A 34 15.85 11.78 -29.87
C GLU A 34 14.76 11.00 -29.10
N LEU A 35 14.99 9.71 -28.87
CA LEU A 35 14.17 8.86 -27.99
C LEU A 35 15.03 8.38 -26.82
N VAL A 36 14.69 8.81 -25.61
CA VAL A 36 15.30 8.31 -24.37
C VAL A 36 14.38 7.26 -23.77
N ILE A 37 14.80 5.99 -23.86
CA ILE A 37 14.19 4.89 -23.14
C ILE A 37 14.86 4.83 -21.76
N TRP A 38 14.08 4.95 -20.70
CA TRP A 38 14.52 4.70 -19.34
C TRP A 38 13.93 3.38 -18.87
N ASP A 39 14.79 2.39 -18.65
CA ASP A 39 14.42 1.10 -18.08
C ASP A 39 14.61 1.16 -16.56
N ASP A 40 13.51 1.00 -15.84
CA ASP A 40 13.40 1.10 -14.38
C ASP A 40 13.54 -0.29 -13.74
N GLY A 41 14.67 -0.96 -14.02
CA GLY A 41 15.03 -2.26 -13.46
C GLY A 41 14.21 -3.44 -13.99
N SER A 42 13.90 -3.50 -15.30
CA SER A 42 13.11 -4.62 -15.85
C SER A 42 13.81 -5.98 -15.64
N ARG A 43 13.05 -6.95 -15.13
CA ARG A 43 13.47 -8.36 -14.96
C ARG A 43 13.20 -9.22 -16.21
N ASP A 44 12.33 -8.76 -17.11
CA ASP A 44 12.06 -9.39 -18.41
C ASP A 44 13.03 -8.91 -19.52
N ARG A 45 12.77 -9.27 -20.79
CA ARG A 45 13.66 -8.86 -21.90
C ARG A 45 13.45 -7.40 -22.35
N SER A 46 12.67 -6.56 -21.67
CA SER A 46 12.49 -5.13 -22.00
C SER A 46 13.83 -4.40 -22.24
N LEU A 47 14.77 -4.54 -21.30
CA LEU A 47 16.08 -3.90 -21.41
C LEU A 47 16.89 -4.42 -22.63
N GLN A 48 16.68 -5.67 -23.02
CA GLN A 48 17.31 -6.29 -24.19
C GLN A 48 16.69 -5.74 -25.49
N VAL A 49 15.37 -5.63 -25.55
CA VAL A 49 14.61 -5.01 -26.66
C VAL A 49 15.00 -3.54 -26.84
N ALA A 50 15.06 -2.78 -25.76
CA ALA A 50 15.49 -1.38 -25.76
C ALA A 50 16.94 -1.23 -26.27
N ARG A 51 17.87 -2.05 -25.77
CA ARG A 51 19.27 -2.05 -26.22
C ARG A 51 19.40 -2.44 -27.69
N ALA A 52 18.62 -3.41 -28.17
CA ALA A 52 18.58 -3.78 -29.58
C ALA A 52 18.07 -2.61 -30.46
N ALA A 53 17.09 -1.82 -30.00
CA ALA A 53 16.65 -0.63 -30.72
C ALA A 53 17.74 0.45 -30.82
N ALA A 54 18.46 0.74 -29.73
CA ALA A 54 19.58 1.69 -29.73
C ALA A 54 20.80 1.24 -30.56
N GLN A 55 20.96 -0.06 -30.81
CA GLN A 55 21.94 -0.58 -31.77
C GLN A 55 21.48 -0.43 -33.23
N ARG A 56 20.17 -0.36 -33.49
CA ARG A 56 19.58 -0.23 -34.83
C ARG A 56 19.44 1.23 -35.29
N ASP A 57 19.11 2.16 -34.38
CA ASP A 57 18.87 3.58 -34.71
C ASP A 57 19.56 4.53 -33.71
N GLN A 58 20.45 5.39 -34.23
CA GLN A 58 21.26 6.32 -33.43
C GLN A 58 20.45 7.43 -32.73
N ARG A 59 19.16 7.59 -33.05
CA ARG A 59 18.24 8.49 -32.34
C ARG A 59 17.78 7.92 -31.00
N VAL A 60 17.93 6.61 -30.79
CA VAL A 60 17.49 5.93 -29.57
C VAL A 60 18.66 5.80 -28.60
N ARG A 61 18.44 6.18 -27.35
CA ARG A 61 19.35 5.96 -26.23
C ARG A 61 18.62 5.27 -25.09
N VAL A 62 19.27 4.27 -24.50
CA VAL A 62 18.78 3.57 -23.32
C VAL A 62 19.55 4.05 -22.09
N VAL A 63 18.83 4.37 -21.02
CA VAL A 63 19.35 4.42 -19.66
C VAL A 63 18.76 3.23 -18.92
N ALA A 64 19.61 2.38 -18.35
CA ALA A 64 19.19 1.39 -17.37
C ALA A 64 19.44 1.96 -15.98
N ALA A 65 18.49 1.79 -15.08
CA ALA A 65 18.60 2.13 -13.67
C ALA A 65 18.04 0.97 -12.83
N ASP A 66 18.37 0.95 -11.54
CA ASP A 66 17.70 0.08 -10.57
C ASP A 66 16.24 0.53 -10.41
N HIS A 67 15.33 -0.43 -10.13
CA HIS A 67 13.91 -0.14 -9.97
C HIS A 67 13.68 0.82 -8.80
N CYS A 68 12.93 1.91 -9.02
CA CYS A 68 12.68 2.87 -7.94
C CYS A 68 11.21 3.30 -7.77
N GLY A 69 10.26 2.68 -8.48
CA GLY A 69 8.80 2.77 -8.28
C GLY A 69 8.12 4.14 -8.47
N LYS A 70 8.89 5.23 -8.48
CA LYS A 70 8.44 6.63 -8.47
C LYS A 70 8.47 7.21 -9.89
N ILE A 71 7.41 7.00 -10.66
CA ILE A 71 7.23 7.39 -12.08
C ILE A 71 7.48 8.89 -12.31
N ALA A 72 7.03 9.77 -11.41
CA ALA A 72 7.25 11.22 -11.53
C ALA A 72 8.75 11.56 -11.44
N ASN A 73 9.47 10.91 -10.52
CA ASN A 73 10.92 11.05 -10.38
C ASN A 73 11.67 10.47 -11.60
N LEU A 74 11.29 9.28 -12.06
CA LEU A 74 11.86 8.64 -13.26
C LEU A 74 11.66 9.50 -14.52
N ARG A 75 10.45 10.03 -14.72
CA ARG A 75 10.13 10.93 -15.83
C ARG A 75 10.93 12.23 -15.75
N THR A 76 11.15 12.76 -14.55
CA THR A 76 12.00 13.95 -14.33
C THR A 76 13.47 13.67 -14.63
N ARG A 77 14.02 12.55 -14.14
CA ARG A 77 15.40 12.10 -14.44
C ARG A 77 15.62 11.87 -15.94
N ALA A 78 14.66 11.24 -16.62
CA ALA A 78 14.70 11.02 -18.07
C ALA A 78 14.58 12.33 -18.88
N ILE A 79 13.73 13.28 -18.46
CA ILE A 79 13.65 14.61 -19.09
C ILE A 79 14.96 15.39 -18.91
N ALA A 80 15.59 15.32 -17.74
CA ALA A 80 16.90 15.96 -17.48
C ALA A 80 18.04 15.41 -18.34
N GLN A 81 17.88 14.20 -18.91
CA GLN A 81 18.82 13.63 -19.87
C GLN A 81 18.64 14.14 -21.30
N THR A 82 17.58 14.90 -21.62
CA THR A 82 17.23 15.28 -23.00
C THR A 82 17.59 16.72 -23.36
N SER A 83 17.76 16.98 -24.66
CA SER A 83 18.30 18.23 -25.23
C SER A 83 17.36 18.99 -26.16
N GLY A 84 16.30 18.36 -26.67
CA GLY A 84 15.37 18.91 -27.65
C GLY A 84 14.55 20.10 -27.16
N GLN A 85 14.21 21.00 -28.08
CA GLN A 85 13.38 22.19 -27.84
C GLN A 85 11.94 21.83 -27.46
N TYR A 86 11.46 20.67 -27.90
CA TYR A 86 10.16 20.11 -27.56
C TYR A 86 10.32 18.83 -26.72
N LEU A 87 9.43 18.65 -25.74
CA LEU A 87 9.36 17.48 -24.87
C LEU A 87 8.04 16.73 -25.10
N GLY A 88 8.09 15.42 -25.20
CA GLY A 88 6.90 14.56 -25.16
C GLY A 88 7.23 13.19 -24.57
N TRP A 89 6.22 12.39 -24.30
CA TRP A 89 6.42 11.02 -23.83
C TRP A 89 5.37 10.06 -24.38
N VAL A 90 5.79 8.80 -24.49
CA VAL A 90 5.01 7.66 -24.94
C VAL A 90 5.15 6.60 -23.85
N ASP A 91 4.03 6.05 -23.39
CA ASP A 91 4.08 4.96 -22.42
C ASP A 91 4.43 3.64 -23.15
N SER A 92 5.16 2.76 -22.48
CA SER A 92 5.79 1.53 -23.00
C SER A 92 4.89 0.54 -23.76
N ASP A 93 3.59 0.64 -23.54
CA ASP A 93 2.51 -0.21 -24.00
C ASP A 93 1.71 0.41 -25.17
N ASP A 94 1.90 1.71 -25.43
CA ASP A 94 1.11 2.49 -26.38
C ASP A 94 1.80 2.69 -27.73
N ARG A 95 1.09 3.30 -28.69
CA ARG A 95 1.65 3.64 -30.02
C ARG A 95 1.34 5.06 -30.45
N LEU A 96 2.30 5.72 -31.08
CA LEU A 96 2.05 6.92 -31.90
C LEU A 96 1.50 6.54 -33.28
N THR A 97 0.88 7.49 -34.00
CA THR A 97 0.65 7.33 -35.45
C THR A 97 1.79 7.99 -36.23
N PRO A 98 2.08 7.59 -37.48
CA PRO A 98 3.27 8.09 -38.20
C PRO A 98 3.37 9.62 -38.36
N THR A 99 2.29 10.40 -38.20
CA THR A 99 2.34 11.87 -38.33
C THR A 99 2.27 12.63 -37.01
N THR A 100 2.29 11.95 -35.85
CA THR A 100 2.10 12.58 -34.53
C THR A 100 3.06 13.74 -34.28
N LEU A 101 4.36 13.53 -34.46
CA LEU A 101 5.38 14.57 -34.27
C LEU A 101 5.26 15.69 -35.32
N GLU A 102 5.04 15.36 -36.59
CA GLU A 102 4.92 16.35 -37.67
C GLU A 102 3.76 17.32 -37.40
N ARG A 103 2.58 16.81 -37.05
CA ARG A 103 1.39 17.62 -36.78
C ARG A 103 1.52 18.45 -35.52
N THR A 104 2.10 17.89 -34.45
CA THR A 104 2.25 18.60 -33.17
C THR A 104 3.35 19.66 -33.21
N VAL A 105 4.50 19.39 -33.84
CA VAL A 105 5.54 20.41 -34.08
C VAL A 105 5.00 21.54 -34.96
N ALA A 106 4.26 21.22 -36.03
CA ALA A 106 3.69 22.25 -36.90
C ALA A 106 2.73 23.21 -36.16
N VAL A 107 1.92 22.71 -35.20
CA VAL A 107 1.09 23.56 -34.34
C VAL A 107 1.95 24.51 -33.50
N LEU A 108 2.99 24.00 -32.84
CA LEU A 108 3.82 24.79 -31.93
C LEU A 108 4.62 25.85 -32.70
N GLU A 109 5.26 25.49 -33.82
CA GLU A 109 6.00 26.42 -34.68
C GLU A 109 5.10 27.51 -35.29
N ALA A 110 3.88 27.16 -35.72
CA ALA A 110 2.91 28.13 -36.25
C ALA A 110 2.30 29.04 -35.17
N ARG A 111 2.35 28.67 -33.89
CA ARG A 111 1.78 29.42 -32.76
C ARG A 111 2.75 29.53 -31.59
N PRO A 112 3.65 30.54 -31.58
CA PRO A 112 4.58 30.79 -30.48
C PRO A 112 3.94 31.02 -29.10
N THR A 113 2.64 31.36 -29.05
CA THR A 113 1.85 31.50 -27.81
C THR A 113 1.44 30.14 -27.19
N VAL A 114 1.48 29.06 -27.97
CA VAL A 114 1.15 27.70 -27.54
C VAL A 114 2.41 27.02 -27.03
N GLY A 115 2.32 26.51 -25.80
CA GLY A 115 3.41 25.81 -25.10
C GLY A 115 3.07 24.36 -24.74
N MET A 116 1.82 23.95 -24.93
CA MET A 116 1.41 22.54 -24.98
C MET A 116 0.43 22.34 -26.14
N VAL A 117 0.67 21.33 -26.96
CA VAL A 117 -0.35 20.73 -27.83
C VAL A 117 -0.65 19.32 -27.36
N TYR A 118 -1.91 18.93 -27.35
CA TYR A 118 -2.34 17.57 -27.05
C TYR A 118 -3.33 17.05 -28.10
N THR A 119 -3.44 15.72 -28.22
CA THR A 119 -4.17 15.07 -29.32
C THR A 119 -5.37 14.26 -28.81
N ASP A 120 -6.21 13.79 -29.73
CA ASP A 120 -7.13 12.69 -29.44
C ASP A 120 -6.38 11.34 -29.46
N HIS A 121 -7.05 10.30 -28.96
CA HIS A 121 -6.56 8.92 -28.95
C HIS A 121 -7.67 7.91 -29.26
N ARG A 122 -7.29 6.78 -29.84
CA ARG A 122 -8.14 5.58 -29.91
C ARG A 122 -7.74 4.59 -28.83
N MET A 123 -8.73 3.86 -28.33
CA MET A 123 -8.52 2.71 -27.46
C MET A 123 -7.98 1.54 -28.29
N MET A 124 -7.25 0.63 -27.65
CA MET A 124 -6.58 -0.49 -28.30
C MET A 124 -6.59 -1.70 -27.37
N ASN A 125 -6.92 -2.90 -27.88
CA ASN A 125 -6.88 -4.11 -27.06
C ASN A 125 -5.45 -4.65 -26.91
N ALA A 126 -5.26 -5.66 -26.06
CA ALA A 126 -3.94 -6.26 -25.80
C ALA A 126 -3.24 -6.69 -27.12
N GLN A 127 -4.01 -7.23 -28.06
CA GLN A 127 -3.59 -7.71 -29.38
C GLN A 127 -3.33 -6.59 -30.42
N GLY A 128 -3.34 -5.32 -30.02
CA GLY A 128 -3.00 -4.18 -30.88
C GLY A 128 -4.07 -3.77 -31.89
N GLN A 129 -5.29 -4.32 -31.81
CA GLN A 129 -6.42 -3.93 -32.64
C GLN A 129 -7.03 -2.62 -32.13
N LEU A 130 -7.49 -1.75 -33.04
CA LEU A 130 -7.99 -0.40 -32.69
C LEU A 130 -9.51 -0.38 -32.48
N GLU A 131 -9.92 0.07 -31.29
CA GLU A 131 -11.31 0.19 -30.84
C GLU A 131 -11.86 1.63 -31.05
N GLU A 132 -12.81 2.08 -30.22
CA GLU A 132 -13.39 3.43 -30.28
C GLU A 132 -12.42 4.57 -29.92
N TYR A 133 -12.86 5.82 -30.11
CA TYR A 133 -12.19 6.99 -29.52
C TYR A 133 -12.37 7.00 -28.00
N GLY A 134 -11.27 7.18 -27.26
CA GLY A 134 -11.30 7.22 -25.81
C GLY A 134 -12.15 8.37 -25.28
N GLN A 135 -12.88 8.13 -24.18
CA GLN A 135 -13.97 9.01 -23.72
C GLN A 135 -13.57 10.48 -23.52
N ARG A 136 -12.32 10.76 -23.14
CA ARG A 136 -11.80 12.13 -22.93
C ARG A 136 -11.80 12.98 -24.21
N CYS A 137 -11.71 12.37 -25.40
CA CYS A 137 -11.78 13.08 -26.69
C CYS A 137 -13.14 13.78 -26.90
N ARG A 138 -14.18 13.37 -26.16
CA ARG A 138 -15.53 13.97 -26.20
C ARG A 138 -15.64 15.24 -25.33
N ILE A 139 -14.54 15.70 -24.72
CA ILE A 139 -14.49 16.86 -23.82
C ILE A 139 -13.70 18.00 -24.51
N PRO A 140 -14.36 19.06 -25.01
CA PRO A 140 -13.68 20.19 -25.63
C PRO A 140 -12.74 20.91 -24.66
N TYR A 141 -11.57 21.34 -25.14
CA TYR A 141 -10.59 22.04 -24.30
C TYR A 141 -11.16 23.30 -23.64
N SER A 142 -10.98 23.42 -22.33
CA SER A 142 -11.15 24.67 -21.60
C SER A 142 -10.22 24.72 -20.38
N ARG A 143 -9.46 25.81 -20.28
CA ARG A 143 -8.56 26.10 -19.14
C ARG A 143 -9.27 26.02 -17.79
N ASP A 144 -10.52 26.47 -17.72
CA ASP A 144 -11.30 26.48 -16.48
C ASP A 144 -11.95 25.12 -16.21
N ARG A 145 -12.37 24.40 -17.27
CA ARG A 145 -12.92 23.05 -17.15
C ARG A 145 -11.86 22.02 -16.72
N LEU A 146 -10.59 22.28 -17.04
CA LEU A 146 -9.44 21.48 -16.60
C LEU A 146 -9.27 21.44 -15.07
N LEU A 147 -9.97 22.27 -14.30
CA LEU A 147 -10.03 22.16 -12.84
C LEU A 147 -10.90 20.99 -12.34
N VAL A 148 -11.62 20.27 -13.21
CA VAL A 148 -12.47 19.12 -12.80
C VAL A 148 -12.44 17.96 -13.77
N ASP A 149 -12.41 18.22 -15.08
CA ASP A 149 -12.31 17.18 -16.12
C ASP A 149 -10.88 17.13 -16.68
N PHE A 150 -10.20 15.99 -16.57
CA PHE A 150 -8.82 15.86 -17.06
C PHE A 150 -8.75 15.54 -18.57
N MET A 151 -9.12 16.51 -19.41
CA MET A 151 -9.24 16.34 -20.88
C MET A 151 -7.91 16.26 -21.65
N THR A 152 -6.83 16.84 -21.11
CA THR A 152 -5.52 16.96 -21.78
C THR A 152 -4.73 15.65 -21.71
N PHE A 153 -5.20 14.63 -22.44
CA PHE A 153 -4.62 13.28 -22.46
C PHE A 153 -3.51 13.13 -23.52
N HIS A 154 -3.00 11.91 -23.69
CA HIS A 154 -1.97 11.57 -24.68
C HIS A 154 -2.50 11.66 -26.12
N PHE A 155 -1.66 12.01 -27.11
CA PHE A 155 -0.26 12.43 -27.00
C PHE A 155 -0.14 13.89 -26.51
N ARG A 156 0.98 14.23 -25.85
CA ARG A 156 1.30 15.59 -25.37
C ARG A 156 2.68 16.01 -25.86
N LEU A 157 2.76 17.16 -26.53
CA LEU A 157 4.02 17.80 -26.91
C LEU A 157 4.12 19.20 -26.28
N LEU A 158 5.20 19.44 -25.56
CA LEU A 158 5.46 20.61 -24.72
C LEU A 158 6.64 21.42 -25.25
N ARG A 159 6.60 22.74 -25.06
CA ARG A 159 7.78 23.61 -25.16
C ARG A 159 8.66 23.45 -23.92
N ARG A 160 9.96 23.14 -24.10
CA ARG A 160 10.89 22.99 -22.97
C ARG A 160 11.00 24.27 -22.14
N ASP A 161 11.13 25.44 -22.77
CA ASP A 161 11.25 26.71 -22.07
C ASP A 161 10.02 27.04 -21.21
N VAL A 162 8.84 26.52 -21.57
CA VAL A 162 7.62 26.64 -20.78
C VAL A 162 7.60 25.61 -19.64
N TYR A 163 8.01 24.36 -19.89
CA TYR A 163 8.14 23.31 -18.87
C TYR A 163 9.13 23.71 -17.77
N ASP A 164 10.34 24.15 -18.14
CA ASP A 164 11.38 24.60 -17.21
C ASP A 164 10.90 25.79 -16.38
N ARG A 165 10.23 26.77 -17.03
CA ARG A 165 9.71 27.99 -16.38
C ARG A 165 8.62 27.74 -15.34
N ILE A 166 7.87 26.64 -15.45
CA ILE A 166 6.88 26.26 -14.42
C ILE A 166 7.44 25.33 -13.33
N GLY A 167 8.74 25.03 -13.36
CA GLY A 167 9.40 24.11 -12.41
C GLY A 167 9.28 22.64 -12.78
N GLY A 168 8.98 22.29 -14.03
CA GLY A 168 8.92 20.91 -14.49
C GLY A 168 7.83 20.05 -13.84
N ILE A 169 8.10 18.76 -13.61
CA ILE A 169 7.21 17.85 -12.88
C ILE A 169 7.31 18.11 -11.36
N ASP A 170 6.17 18.12 -10.68
CA ASP A 170 6.11 18.19 -9.21
C ASP A 170 6.09 16.75 -8.65
N PRO A 171 7.15 16.27 -7.98
CA PRO A 171 7.23 14.90 -7.47
C PRO A 171 6.31 14.66 -6.26
N THR A 172 5.81 15.70 -5.59
CA THR A 172 4.83 15.56 -4.49
C THR A 172 3.43 15.13 -4.98
N CYS A 173 3.27 15.01 -6.31
CA CYS A 173 2.08 14.54 -7.00
C CYS A 173 2.28 13.17 -7.70
N GLU A 174 3.08 12.24 -7.17
CA GLU A 174 3.42 10.95 -7.82
C GLU A 174 2.28 10.23 -8.59
N TYR A 175 1.06 10.15 -8.05
CA TYR A 175 -0.09 9.52 -8.76
C TYR A 175 -0.99 10.48 -9.57
N ALA A 176 -0.60 11.75 -9.73
CA ALA A 176 -1.35 12.78 -10.47
C ALA A 176 -0.47 13.90 -11.08
N TYR A 177 0.84 13.67 -11.24
CA TYR A 177 1.81 14.70 -11.62
C TYR A 177 1.52 15.28 -13.00
N ASP A 178 0.97 14.47 -13.90
CA ASP A 178 0.65 14.86 -15.26
C ASP A 178 -0.60 15.77 -15.30
N TYR A 179 -1.50 15.65 -14.30
CA TYR A 179 -2.65 16.52 -14.12
C TYR A 179 -2.23 17.86 -13.52
N ASP A 180 -1.42 17.89 -12.46
CA ASP A 180 -0.86 19.16 -11.95
C ASP A 180 0.01 19.87 -12.99
N LEU A 181 0.85 19.13 -13.74
CA LEU A 181 1.64 19.68 -14.82
C LEU A 181 0.74 20.32 -15.89
N CYS A 182 -0.30 19.63 -16.35
CA CYS A 182 -1.28 20.21 -17.29
C CYS A 182 -2.00 21.45 -16.72
N LEU A 183 -2.31 21.46 -15.41
CA LEU A 183 -2.86 22.62 -14.73
C LEU A 183 -1.90 23.81 -14.73
N ARG A 184 -0.63 23.62 -14.31
CA ARG A 184 0.42 24.67 -14.34
C ARG A 184 0.74 25.15 -15.76
N LEU A 185 0.81 24.24 -16.74
CA LEU A 185 0.95 24.62 -18.15
C LEU A 185 -0.22 25.51 -18.60
N SER A 186 -1.46 25.12 -18.31
CA SER A 186 -2.64 25.94 -18.64
C SER A 186 -2.71 27.27 -17.88
N GLU A 187 -1.91 27.43 -16.82
CA GLU A 187 -1.75 28.70 -16.09
C GLU A 187 -0.71 29.62 -16.74
N ALA A 188 0.32 29.06 -17.39
CA ALA A 188 1.49 29.78 -17.89
C ALA A 188 1.59 29.93 -19.42
N THR A 189 0.73 29.28 -20.22
CA THR A 189 0.78 29.33 -21.69
C THR A 189 -0.59 29.03 -22.34
N GLU A 190 -0.76 29.32 -23.64
CA GLU A 190 -1.86 28.70 -24.38
C GLU A 190 -1.63 27.19 -24.52
N VAL A 191 -2.72 26.44 -24.48
CA VAL A 191 -2.79 25.00 -24.77
C VAL A 191 -3.64 24.81 -26.03
N HIS A 192 -3.22 23.95 -26.94
CA HIS A 192 -3.97 23.61 -28.14
C HIS A 192 -4.43 22.15 -28.12
N HIS A 193 -5.72 21.92 -28.34
CA HIS A 193 -6.25 20.60 -28.67
C HIS A 193 -6.19 20.43 -30.18
N LEU A 194 -5.53 19.37 -30.62
CA LEU A 194 -5.46 18.94 -32.01
C LEU A 194 -6.37 17.71 -32.17
N PRO A 195 -7.60 17.85 -32.72
CA PRO A 195 -8.61 16.79 -32.75
C PRO A 195 -8.32 15.77 -33.86
N LEU A 196 -7.23 15.02 -33.67
CA LEU A 196 -6.76 13.94 -34.52
C LEU A 196 -6.32 12.78 -33.62
N PRO A 197 -6.68 11.51 -33.93
CA PRO A 197 -6.30 10.34 -33.14
C PRO A 197 -4.83 9.98 -33.37
N LEU A 198 -3.92 10.76 -32.77
CA LEU A 198 -2.48 10.65 -32.99
C LEU A 198 -1.78 9.79 -31.92
N TYR A 199 -2.57 9.05 -31.14
CA TYR A 199 -2.11 8.15 -30.09
C TYR A 199 -3.06 6.94 -29.98
N HIS A 200 -2.52 5.76 -29.70
CA HIS A 200 -3.27 4.53 -29.49
C HIS A 200 -2.95 4.01 -28.08
N TYR A 201 -3.97 4.02 -27.21
CA TYR A 201 -3.84 3.71 -25.78
C TYR A 201 -4.32 2.29 -25.48
N ARG A 202 -3.45 1.42 -24.95
CA ARG A 202 -3.74 0.00 -24.73
C ARG A 202 -4.68 -0.24 -23.54
N ARG A 203 -5.35 -1.39 -23.56
CA ARG A 203 -6.10 -1.97 -22.46
C ARG A 203 -5.66 -3.42 -22.28
N HIS A 204 -5.14 -3.74 -21.11
CA HIS A 204 -4.80 -5.10 -20.66
C HIS A 204 -4.97 -5.23 -19.14
N GLN A 205 -4.83 -6.44 -18.57
CA GLN A 205 -5.06 -6.67 -17.14
C GLN A 205 -4.05 -5.95 -16.23
N ALA A 206 -2.76 -5.97 -16.59
CA ALA A 206 -1.66 -5.31 -15.85
C ALA A 206 -1.64 -3.76 -15.93
N HIS A 207 -2.79 -3.10 -15.77
CA HIS A 207 -2.89 -1.64 -15.71
C HIS A 207 -2.72 -1.13 -14.28
N GLN A 208 -1.58 -0.48 -13.99
CA GLN A 208 -1.31 0.17 -12.69
C GLN A 208 -2.40 1.15 -12.26
N SER A 209 -3.17 1.71 -13.22
CA SER A 209 -4.32 2.58 -12.96
C SER A 209 -5.49 1.91 -12.22
N ARG A 210 -5.45 0.59 -12.00
CA ARG A 210 -6.40 -0.15 -11.15
C ARG A 210 -5.92 -0.33 -9.71
N GLN A 211 -4.61 -0.39 -9.47
CA GLN A 211 -4.03 -0.60 -8.13
C GLN A 211 -4.06 0.70 -7.31
N HIS A 212 -3.42 1.76 -7.81
CA HIS A 212 -3.26 3.03 -7.06
C HIS A 212 -4.44 4.00 -7.21
N ARG A 213 -5.65 3.46 -7.15
CA ARG A 213 -6.85 4.18 -7.58
C ARG A 213 -7.29 5.28 -6.60
N LEU A 214 -7.06 5.10 -5.30
CA LEU A 214 -7.41 6.08 -4.28
C LEU A 214 -6.41 7.23 -4.25
N GLU A 215 -5.14 6.90 -4.44
CA GLU A 215 -3.99 7.79 -4.47
C GLU A 215 -4.04 8.72 -5.69
N GLN A 216 -4.48 8.20 -6.85
CA GLN A 216 -4.83 9.03 -8.02
C GLN A 216 -5.92 10.07 -7.71
N ILE A 217 -6.96 9.69 -6.95
CA ILE A 217 -8.07 10.57 -6.58
C ILE A 217 -7.60 11.64 -5.60
N GLN A 218 -6.83 11.27 -4.58
CA GLN A 218 -6.22 12.19 -3.62
C GLN A 218 -5.23 13.15 -4.30
N GLY A 219 -4.33 12.63 -5.15
CA GLY A 219 -3.38 13.41 -5.92
C GLY A 219 -4.08 14.42 -6.84
N SER A 220 -5.16 14.00 -7.53
CA SER A 220 -6.00 14.89 -8.34
C SER A 220 -6.66 15.98 -7.48
N GLN A 221 -7.17 15.64 -6.29
CA GLN A 221 -7.71 16.61 -5.34
C GLN A 221 -6.66 17.63 -4.87
N ARG A 222 -5.42 17.19 -4.58
CA ARG A 222 -4.29 18.08 -4.24
C ARG A 222 -3.95 19.01 -5.41
N ALA A 223 -3.78 18.47 -6.62
CA ALA A 223 -3.47 19.21 -7.84
C ALA A 223 -4.52 20.30 -8.15
N ILE A 224 -5.81 19.94 -8.12
CA ILE A 224 -6.92 20.88 -8.37
C ILE A 224 -6.97 21.98 -7.31
N ASN A 225 -6.82 21.64 -6.02
CA ASN A 225 -6.86 22.66 -4.95
C ASN A 225 -5.66 23.61 -5.04
N ARG A 226 -4.45 23.11 -5.34
CA ARG A 226 -3.27 23.94 -5.65
C ARG A 226 -3.56 24.87 -6.85
N ALA A 227 -4.18 24.38 -7.92
CA ALA A 227 -4.55 25.19 -9.08
C ALA A 227 -5.63 26.26 -8.77
N ILE A 228 -6.64 25.96 -7.95
CA ILE A 228 -7.64 26.95 -7.49
C ILE A 228 -6.95 28.10 -6.73
N ALA A 229 -5.99 27.77 -5.86
CA ALA A 229 -5.20 28.76 -5.12
C ALA A 229 -4.31 29.60 -6.04
N ARG A 230 -3.49 28.96 -6.91
CA ARG A 230 -2.60 29.65 -7.88
C ARG A 230 -3.35 30.59 -8.83
N ARG A 231 -4.62 30.31 -9.13
CA ARG A 231 -5.51 31.15 -9.97
C ARG A 231 -6.24 32.26 -9.22
N GLY A 232 -6.10 32.37 -7.90
CA GLY A 232 -6.85 33.33 -7.07
C GLY A 232 -8.35 33.06 -7.04
N LEU A 233 -8.77 31.79 -7.15
CA LEU A 233 -10.17 31.38 -7.27
C LEU A 233 -10.81 30.94 -5.95
N SER A 234 -10.03 30.75 -4.88
CA SER A 234 -10.48 30.27 -3.56
C SER A 234 -11.64 31.10 -2.96
N ASP A 235 -11.63 32.42 -3.16
CA ASP A 235 -12.67 33.36 -2.71
C ASP A 235 -14.00 33.22 -3.47
N ARG A 236 -14.02 32.43 -4.55
CA ARG A 236 -15.15 32.31 -5.47
C ARG A 236 -15.62 30.88 -5.69
N LEU A 237 -14.71 29.91 -5.66
CA LEU A 237 -14.92 28.51 -6.01
C LEU A 237 -14.26 27.62 -4.96
N ARG A 238 -14.92 26.52 -4.56
CA ARG A 238 -14.23 25.37 -3.97
C ARG A 238 -14.50 24.09 -4.76
N LEU A 239 -13.56 23.15 -4.67
CA LEU A 239 -13.74 21.78 -5.12
C LEU A 239 -14.76 21.05 -4.24
N ASP A 240 -15.57 20.20 -4.85
CA ASP A 240 -16.42 19.17 -4.23
C ASP A 240 -16.02 17.84 -4.85
N VAL A 241 -15.72 16.84 -4.02
CA VAL A 241 -15.28 15.51 -4.46
C VAL A 241 -16.34 14.51 -4.03
N GLN A 242 -16.97 13.85 -4.99
CA GLN A 242 -18.03 12.88 -4.75
C GLN A 242 -17.49 11.49 -5.07
N LEU A 243 -17.13 10.75 -4.03
CA LEU A 243 -16.68 9.36 -4.12
C LEU A 243 -17.87 8.43 -4.31
N TYR A 244 -17.68 7.39 -5.11
CA TYR A 244 -18.63 6.30 -5.31
C TYR A 244 -17.86 4.99 -5.50
N GLN A 245 -18.39 3.92 -4.93
CA GLN A 245 -17.82 2.58 -5.01
C GLN A 245 -18.55 1.81 -6.13
N GLY A 246 -17.79 1.23 -7.05
CA GLY A 246 -18.32 0.41 -8.14
C GLY A 246 -17.55 -0.90 -8.29
N PRO A 247 -17.94 -1.77 -9.24
CA PRO A 247 -17.31 -3.09 -9.43
C PRO A 247 -15.84 -3.04 -9.89
N ASN A 248 -15.34 -1.85 -10.26
CA ASN A 248 -13.93 -1.61 -10.60
C ASN A 248 -13.22 -0.75 -9.52
N GLY A 249 -13.66 -0.81 -8.27
CA GLY A 249 -13.10 -0.06 -7.14
C GLY A 249 -13.70 1.34 -6.96
N VAL A 250 -12.92 2.23 -6.32
CA VAL A 250 -13.36 3.60 -6.00
C VAL A 250 -13.23 4.52 -7.22
N ALA A 251 -14.23 5.38 -7.42
CA ALA A 251 -14.21 6.44 -8.41
C ALA A 251 -14.67 7.77 -7.79
N ALA A 252 -14.31 8.88 -8.45
CA ALA A 252 -14.59 10.23 -7.98
C ALA A 252 -15.14 11.12 -9.10
N THR A 253 -16.16 11.92 -8.79
CA THR A 253 -16.57 13.06 -9.61
C THR A 253 -16.11 14.34 -8.93
N PHE A 254 -15.35 15.17 -9.66
CA PHE A 254 -14.92 16.50 -9.23
C PHE A 254 -15.92 17.56 -9.70
N ARG A 255 -16.32 18.50 -8.84
CA ARG A 255 -17.22 19.61 -9.18
C ARG A 255 -16.77 20.92 -8.54
N LEU A 256 -16.82 22.03 -9.28
CA LEU A 256 -16.61 23.36 -8.70
C LEU A 256 -17.93 23.92 -8.19
N LEU A 257 -17.96 24.36 -6.94
CA LEU A 257 -19.12 25.04 -6.35
C LEU A 257 -18.78 26.50 -6.08
N THR A 258 -19.55 27.42 -6.68
CA THR A 258 -19.48 28.85 -6.37
C THR A 258 -19.93 29.12 -4.95
N HIS A 259 -19.21 29.96 -4.20
CA HIS A 259 -19.71 30.45 -2.92
C HIS A 259 -21.02 31.24 -3.13
N GLN A 260 -22.10 30.83 -2.44
CA GLN A 260 -23.35 31.57 -2.50
C GLN A 260 -23.20 32.91 -1.80
N ARG A 261 -23.20 34.00 -2.57
CA ARG A 261 -23.34 35.36 -2.03
C ARG A 261 -24.72 35.50 -1.38
N GLN A 262 -24.78 35.42 -0.04
CA GLN A 262 -25.80 36.17 0.69
C GLN A 262 -25.65 37.64 0.29
N ARG A 263 -26.70 38.25 -0.25
CA ARG A 263 -26.66 39.64 -0.71
C ARG A 263 -26.61 40.57 0.49
N PRO A 264 -25.60 41.45 0.64
CA PRO A 264 -25.65 42.49 1.65
C PRO A 264 -26.83 43.43 1.37
N THR A 265 -27.75 43.56 2.32
CA THR A 265 -28.81 44.57 2.30
C THR A 265 -28.19 45.95 2.58
N VAL A 266 -27.75 46.62 1.52
CA VAL A 266 -27.11 47.94 1.60
C VAL A 266 -28.11 49.00 2.08
N SER A 267 -28.12 49.26 3.39
CA SER A 267 -28.61 50.51 3.94
C SER A 267 -27.64 51.64 3.54
N ARG A 268 -28.20 52.78 3.10
CA ARG A 268 -27.41 53.94 2.64
C ARG A 268 -27.01 54.83 3.82
N PRO A 269 -25.71 55.05 4.09
CA PRO A 269 -25.25 56.27 4.74
C PRO A 269 -25.20 57.42 3.73
N LEU A 270 -25.29 58.67 4.22
CA LEU A 270 -25.15 59.87 3.38
C LEU A 270 -23.69 60.12 3.00
N GLN A 271 -23.51 60.82 1.88
CA GLN A 271 -22.24 61.46 1.53
C GLN A 271 -21.91 62.55 2.55
N TRP A 272 -20.62 62.79 2.78
CA TRP A 272 -19.94 64.08 2.54
C TRP A 272 -18.42 63.86 2.57
N ALA A 273 -17.65 64.69 1.85
CA ALA A 273 -16.25 64.43 1.56
C ALA A 273 -15.28 65.44 2.20
N SER A 274 -14.20 64.90 2.77
CA SER A 274 -12.82 65.38 2.80
C SER A 274 -12.53 66.89 2.79
N ALA A 275 -11.88 67.39 3.86
CA ALA A 275 -11.09 68.61 3.79
C ALA A 275 -9.90 68.65 4.80
N PHE A 276 -8.74 69.07 4.29
CA PHE A 276 -7.56 69.64 4.98
C PHE A 276 -6.51 68.76 5.71
N LEU A 277 -5.37 69.43 5.97
CA LEU A 277 -4.00 68.91 6.06
C LEU A 277 -3.35 69.18 7.43
N ALA A 278 -2.43 68.27 7.80
CA ALA A 278 -1.14 68.50 8.48
C ALA A 278 -1.01 69.52 9.64
N ALA A 279 -0.65 69.02 10.84
CA ALA A 279 0.49 69.50 11.64
C ALA A 279 0.89 68.50 12.75
N LEU A 280 2.20 68.37 13.00
CA LEU A 280 2.84 67.86 14.23
C LEU A 280 3.23 69.07 15.12
N PRO A 281 3.65 68.96 16.41
CA PRO A 281 4.10 67.75 17.11
C PRO A 281 3.61 67.58 18.59
N LEU A 282 4.13 66.55 19.24
CA LEU A 282 4.43 66.44 20.70
C LEU A 282 3.34 66.77 21.73
N ALA A 283 2.76 65.72 22.31
CA ALA A 283 2.31 65.71 23.71
C ALA A 283 2.61 64.33 24.32
N GLY A 284 3.35 64.29 25.43
CA GLY A 284 3.64 63.04 26.14
C GLY A 284 2.49 62.66 27.08
N ALA A 285 1.94 61.46 26.93
CA ALA A 285 0.86 60.97 27.77
C ALA A 285 1.12 59.51 28.20
N LEU A 286 1.60 59.36 29.43
CA LEU A 286 1.42 58.23 30.35
C LEU A 286 1.12 56.86 29.71
N SER A 287 2.17 56.07 29.47
CA SER A 287 2.07 54.62 29.30
C SER A 287 1.72 53.95 30.64
N GLY A 288 0.43 53.99 31.01
CA GLY A 288 -0.10 53.11 32.05
C GLY A 288 -0.10 51.65 31.56
N PRO A 289 0.05 50.64 32.44
CA PRO A 289 -0.11 49.25 32.05
C PRO A 289 -1.55 49.01 31.59
N VAL A 290 -1.72 48.47 30.39
CA VAL A 290 -3.03 47.98 29.93
C VAL A 290 -3.28 46.65 30.64
N LEU A 291 -4.27 46.66 31.54
CA LEU A 291 -4.66 45.48 32.33
C LEU A 291 -5.21 44.37 31.42
N ALA A 292 -5.18 43.13 31.92
CA ALA A 292 -5.87 42.02 31.27
C ALA A 292 -7.39 42.29 31.15
N GLN A 293 -8.05 41.64 30.20
CA GLN A 293 -9.49 41.82 30.00
C GLN A 293 -10.29 41.19 31.15
N SER A 294 -10.93 42.02 31.97
CA SER A 294 -11.81 41.60 33.07
C SER A 294 -12.91 40.62 32.62
N VAL A 295 -13.16 39.57 33.40
CA VAL A 295 -14.22 38.58 33.15
C VAL A 295 -15.60 39.24 33.11
N ALA A 296 -16.37 38.98 32.04
CA ALA A 296 -17.69 39.59 31.81
C ALA A 296 -18.71 38.57 31.27
N PRO A 297 -19.97 38.54 31.77
CA PRO A 297 -21.00 37.63 31.30
C PRO A 297 -21.56 38.01 29.92
N ALA A 298 -21.95 37.03 29.11
CA ALA A 298 -22.64 37.28 27.85
C ALA A 298 -24.12 37.62 28.06
N ASN A 299 -24.60 38.67 27.38
CA ASN A 299 -26.03 39.04 27.38
C ASN A 299 -26.81 38.30 26.27
N ASP A 300 -26.83 36.96 26.33
CA ASP A 300 -27.32 36.08 25.26
C ASP A 300 -28.48 35.15 25.69
N GLY A 301 -29.00 35.33 26.90
CA GLY A 301 -30.03 34.48 27.50
C GLY A 301 -29.51 33.29 28.32
N THR A 302 -28.20 33.01 28.32
CA THR A 302 -27.63 31.92 29.15
C THR A 302 -27.77 32.19 30.65
N GLY A 303 -27.91 33.46 31.07
CA GLY A 303 -28.12 33.80 32.49
C GLY A 303 -26.90 33.56 33.37
N THR A 304 -25.69 33.61 32.80
CA THR A 304 -24.43 33.57 33.56
C THR A 304 -24.25 34.88 34.31
N VAL A 305 -23.84 34.79 35.58
CA VAL A 305 -23.61 35.92 36.47
C VAL A 305 -22.15 35.91 36.90
N VAL A 306 -21.48 37.06 36.83
CA VAL A 306 -20.10 37.21 37.30
C VAL A 306 -20.10 38.27 38.39
N ASN A 307 -19.74 37.88 39.61
CA ASN A 307 -19.61 38.78 40.76
C ASN A 307 -18.14 38.94 41.14
N GLN A 308 -17.57 40.12 40.92
CA GLN A 308 -16.20 40.44 41.35
C GLN A 308 -16.17 40.87 42.81
N ASN A 309 -15.28 40.27 43.61
CA ASN A 309 -14.97 40.69 44.98
C ASN A 309 -13.44 40.74 45.15
N GLY A 310 -12.86 41.94 45.15
CA GLY A 310 -11.42 42.11 45.00
C GLY A 310 -10.93 41.46 43.71
N ASN A 311 -9.92 40.61 43.82
CA ASN A 311 -9.33 39.91 42.68
C ASN A 311 -10.11 38.65 42.24
N GLN A 312 -11.16 38.24 42.97
CA GLN A 312 -11.92 37.03 42.65
C GLN A 312 -13.22 37.35 41.88
N TYR A 313 -13.30 36.86 40.64
CA TYR A 313 -14.49 36.75 39.84
C TYR A 313 -15.22 35.45 40.18
N THR A 314 -16.36 35.52 40.87
CA THR A 314 -17.19 34.33 41.17
C THR A 314 -18.28 34.19 40.12
N ILE A 315 -18.23 33.11 39.35
CA ILE A 315 -19.10 32.81 38.22
C ILE A 315 -20.22 31.87 38.70
N THR A 316 -21.47 32.28 38.50
CA THR A 316 -22.67 31.55 38.94
C THR A 316 -23.80 31.65 37.90
N GLY A 317 -24.97 31.08 38.19
CA GLY A 317 -26.11 31.07 37.27
C GLY A 317 -25.88 30.10 36.11
N GLY A 318 -26.15 30.53 34.88
CA GLY A 318 -26.05 29.68 33.69
C GLY A 318 -27.32 28.87 33.42
N GLN A 319 -27.25 27.97 32.44
CA GLN A 319 -28.32 27.02 32.13
C GLN A 319 -27.90 25.61 32.52
N ARG A 320 -28.77 24.84 33.17
CA ARG A 320 -28.48 23.46 33.59
C ARG A 320 -29.29 22.45 32.79
N SER A 321 -28.65 21.37 32.34
CA SER A 321 -29.29 20.22 31.70
C SER A 321 -28.73 18.94 32.28
N GLN A 322 -29.53 18.20 33.07
CA GLN A 322 -29.08 17.05 33.86
C GLN A 322 -27.87 17.40 34.76
N SER A 323 -26.69 16.87 34.44
CA SER A 323 -25.39 17.08 35.09
C SER A 323 -24.47 18.07 34.35
N ASN A 324 -24.94 18.69 33.27
CA ASN A 324 -24.22 19.70 32.51
C ASN A 324 -24.65 21.11 32.94
N LEU A 325 -23.70 21.98 33.25
CA LEU A 325 -23.89 23.40 33.56
C LEU A 325 -23.25 24.26 32.47
N PHE A 326 -24.04 25.06 31.78
CA PHE A 326 -23.60 25.87 30.63
C PHE A 326 -23.45 27.34 31.02
N HIS A 327 -22.27 27.89 30.72
CA HIS A 327 -21.94 29.30 30.91
C HIS A 327 -21.62 29.99 29.58
N SER A 328 -21.90 31.29 29.52
CA SER A 328 -21.57 32.13 28.37
C SER A 328 -21.01 33.46 28.86
N LEU A 329 -19.81 33.79 28.39
CA LEU A 329 -19.05 34.97 28.77
C LEU A 329 -18.83 35.84 27.53
N GLU A 330 -18.90 37.16 27.69
CA GLU A 330 -18.45 38.10 26.66
C GLU A 330 -16.92 38.02 26.58
N ARG A 331 -16.24 38.10 27.73
CA ARG A 331 -14.78 38.08 27.87
C ARG A 331 -14.37 37.23 29.07
N LEU A 332 -13.24 36.53 28.94
CA LEU A 332 -12.60 35.76 30.00
C LEU A 332 -11.09 35.99 29.89
N GLY A 333 -10.56 36.83 30.78
CA GLY A 333 -9.14 37.02 31.00
C GLY A 333 -8.87 37.27 32.48
N LEU A 334 -7.62 37.07 32.89
CA LEU A 334 -7.16 37.22 34.28
C LEU A 334 -5.72 37.75 34.31
N SER A 335 -5.42 38.64 35.25
CA SER A 335 -4.07 39.04 35.63
C SER A 335 -3.47 38.07 36.65
N GLN A 336 -2.15 38.17 36.90
CA GLN A 336 -1.36 37.32 37.81
C GLN A 336 -2.02 36.96 39.16
N ASP A 337 -2.65 37.94 39.82
CA ASP A 337 -3.26 37.77 41.15
C ASP A 337 -4.79 37.58 41.11
N GLU A 338 -5.39 37.36 39.93
CA GLU A 338 -6.85 37.26 39.75
C GLU A 338 -7.33 35.81 39.67
N ILE A 339 -8.56 35.57 40.11
CA ILE A 339 -9.17 34.22 40.22
C ILE A 339 -10.52 34.21 39.50
N ALA A 340 -10.72 33.31 38.54
CA ALA A 340 -12.04 32.96 38.04
C ALA A 340 -12.52 31.69 38.76
N ASN A 341 -13.48 31.83 39.68
CA ASN A 341 -14.06 30.74 40.44
C ASN A 341 -15.44 30.35 39.88
N PHE A 342 -15.52 29.21 39.21
CA PHE A 342 -16.79 28.61 38.77
C PHE A 342 -17.47 27.91 39.95
N GLN A 343 -18.61 28.43 40.39
CA GLN A 343 -19.36 27.84 41.50
C GLN A 343 -20.32 26.77 41.00
N SER A 344 -20.19 25.58 41.57
CA SER A 344 -20.88 24.35 41.18
C SER A 344 -21.60 23.67 42.35
N ASP A 345 -22.32 22.59 42.07
CA ASP A 345 -22.95 21.68 43.04
C ASP A 345 -22.65 20.21 42.69
N ALA A 346 -22.67 19.31 43.67
CA ALA A 346 -22.24 17.91 43.54
C ALA A 346 -23.08 17.03 42.58
N GLN A 347 -24.08 17.59 41.90
CA GLN A 347 -24.81 16.92 40.81
C GLN A 347 -24.33 17.34 39.41
N ILE A 348 -23.42 18.32 39.32
CA ILE A 348 -22.78 18.77 38.09
C ILE A 348 -21.53 17.92 37.84
N ARG A 349 -21.43 17.35 36.64
CA ARG A 349 -20.26 16.62 36.14
C ARG A 349 -19.44 17.45 35.16
N ASN A 350 -20.09 18.31 34.36
CA ASN A 350 -19.44 19.11 33.32
C ASN A 350 -19.87 20.58 33.40
N ILE A 351 -18.91 21.50 33.52
CA ILE A 351 -19.08 22.96 33.42
C ILE A 351 -18.59 23.40 32.04
N LEU A 352 -19.46 24.00 31.24
CA LEU A 352 -19.33 24.12 29.79
C LEU A 352 -19.42 25.60 29.41
N THR A 353 -18.26 26.25 29.27
CA THR A 353 -18.15 27.71 29.13
C THR A 353 -17.79 28.11 27.71
N ARG A 354 -18.60 28.97 27.07
CA ARG A 354 -18.25 29.64 25.80
C ARG A 354 -17.87 31.10 26.03
N VAL A 355 -16.92 31.61 25.24
CA VAL A 355 -16.58 33.04 25.14
C VAL A 355 -17.00 33.55 23.77
N VAL A 356 -17.79 34.64 23.74
CA VAL A 356 -18.49 35.08 22.51
C VAL A 356 -18.15 36.50 22.04
N GLY A 357 -17.35 37.27 22.80
CA GLY A 357 -17.04 38.67 22.48
C GLY A 357 -16.08 38.89 21.30
N GLY A 358 -15.35 37.85 20.86
CA GLY A 358 -14.43 37.90 19.73
C GLY A 358 -12.96 38.19 20.07
N ASP A 359 -12.67 38.55 21.33
CA ASP A 359 -11.30 38.72 21.84
C ASP A 359 -10.71 37.40 22.39
N PRO A 360 -9.38 37.18 22.27
CA PRO A 360 -8.70 36.01 22.80
C PRO A 360 -8.66 36.01 24.34
N SER A 361 -8.79 34.84 24.95
CA SER A 361 -8.75 34.68 26.40
C SER A 361 -7.32 34.68 26.93
N VAL A 362 -6.83 35.83 27.42
CA VAL A 362 -5.52 35.95 28.08
C VAL A 362 -5.67 35.73 29.58
N ILE A 363 -5.20 34.58 30.06
CA ILE A 363 -5.36 34.07 31.42
C ILE A 363 -3.97 33.95 32.05
N ASP A 364 -3.57 34.88 32.89
CA ASP A 364 -2.36 34.78 33.74
C ASP A 364 -2.69 34.46 35.21
N GLY A 365 -3.98 34.26 35.53
CA GLY A 365 -4.45 34.02 36.90
C GLY A 365 -4.89 32.57 37.17
N LEU A 366 -5.62 32.37 38.27
CA LEU A 366 -6.13 31.08 38.70
C LEU A 366 -7.51 30.77 38.12
N LEU A 367 -7.67 29.62 37.45
CA LEU A 367 -8.98 29.02 37.19
C LEU A 367 -9.32 28.05 38.32
N ARG A 368 -10.46 28.22 38.98
CA ARG A 368 -10.95 27.37 40.07
C ARG A 368 -12.35 26.84 39.80
N VAL A 369 -12.61 25.59 40.21
CA VAL A 369 -13.99 25.07 40.39
C VAL A 369 -14.25 24.89 41.89
N SER A 370 -15.39 25.35 42.38
CA SER A 370 -15.79 25.21 43.79
C SER A 370 -17.13 24.50 43.93
N GLY A 371 -17.20 23.51 44.83
CA GLY A 371 -18.47 22.87 45.25
C GLY A 371 -18.82 21.56 44.55
N SER A 372 -18.04 21.14 43.54
CA SER A 372 -18.05 19.77 43.00
C SER A 372 -16.76 19.46 42.25
N ASP A 373 -16.55 18.17 42.01
CA ASP A 373 -15.41 17.62 41.25
C ASP A 373 -15.73 17.63 39.74
N ALA A 374 -16.27 18.75 39.25
CA ALA A 374 -16.77 18.86 37.88
C ALA A 374 -15.66 19.21 36.87
N ASN A 375 -15.73 18.55 35.70
CA ASN A 375 -14.90 18.86 34.54
C ASN A 375 -15.15 20.29 34.06
N LEU A 376 -14.11 21.00 33.65
CA LEU A 376 -14.22 22.38 33.14
C LEU A 376 -13.80 22.48 31.66
N PHE A 377 -14.76 22.85 30.81
CA PHE A 377 -14.57 23.14 29.39
C PHE A 377 -14.62 24.64 29.13
N ILE A 378 -13.61 25.17 28.42
CA ILE A 378 -13.54 26.57 27.96
C ILE A 378 -13.40 26.58 26.44
N LEU A 379 -14.32 27.25 25.75
CA LEU A 379 -14.31 27.43 24.30
C LEU A 379 -14.21 28.91 23.93
N ASN A 380 -13.10 29.31 23.29
CA ASN A 380 -12.92 30.63 22.69
C ASN A 380 -12.22 30.54 21.32
N PRO A 381 -12.93 30.69 20.19
CA PRO A 381 -12.33 30.62 18.86
C PRO A 381 -11.32 31.70 18.53
N ALA A 382 -11.32 32.84 19.24
CA ALA A 382 -10.34 33.90 19.05
C ALA A 382 -8.93 33.50 19.53
N GLY A 383 -8.86 32.55 20.46
CA GLY A 383 -7.63 32.04 21.05
C GLY A 383 -7.75 31.89 22.58
N VAL A 384 -6.89 31.06 23.15
CA VAL A 384 -6.73 30.90 24.61
C VAL A 384 -5.23 30.92 24.93
N ILE A 385 -4.80 31.84 25.80
CA ILE A 385 -3.40 32.08 26.13
C ILE A 385 -3.25 32.01 27.65
N PHE A 386 -2.60 30.96 28.14
CA PHE A 386 -2.22 30.80 29.52
C PHE A 386 -0.83 31.41 29.75
N GLY A 387 -0.76 32.49 30.51
CA GLY A 387 0.49 33.16 30.89
C GLY A 387 1.30 32.39 31.93
N PRO A 388 2.52 32.83 32.26
CA PRO A 388 3.44 32.13 33.16
C PRO A 388 2.92 31.99 34.61
N ASN A 389 1.93 32.79 35.00
CA ASN A 389 1.29 32.67 36.30
C ASN A 389 -0.03 31.86 36.26
N ALA A 390 -0.48 31.42 35.08
CA ALA A 390 -1.70 30.65 34.94
C ALA A 390 -1.63 29.30 35.67
N ARG A 391 -2.68 28.98 36.43
CA ARG A 391 -2.80 27.73 37.21
C ARG A 391 -4.25 27.23 37.23
N LEU A 392 -4.42 25.97 37.59
CA LEU A 392 -5.70 25.29 37.77
C LEU A 392 -5.89 24.91 39.25
N ASP A 393 -7.14 24.86 39.70
CA ASP A 393 -7.59 24.41 41.02
C ASP A 393 -8.99 23.80 40.88
N LEU A 394 -9.03 22.58 40.34
CA LEU A 394 -10.24 21.76 40.19
C LEU A 394 -9.89 20.28 40.30
N ALA A 395 -10.79 19.49 40.89
CA ALA A 395 -10.61 18.06 41.14
C ALA A 395 -11.06 17.16 39.97
N GLY A 396 -11.53 17.76 38.87
CA GLY A 396 -11.97 17.06 37.65
C GLY A 396 -11.16 17.45 36.42
N SER A 397 -11.47 16.83 35.28
CA SER A 397 -10.75 17.03 34.01
C SER A 397 -10.89 18.44 33.43
N PHE A 398 -9.83 18.93 32.78
CA PHE A 398 -9.79 20.25 32.17
C PHE A 398 -9.71 20.19 30.64
N THR A 399 -10.45 21.05 29.95
CA THR A 399 -10.36 21.21 28.49
C THR A 399 -10.43 22.67 28.07
N ALA A 400 -9.45 23.12 27.29
CA ALA A 400 -9.49 24.43 26.61
C ALA A 400 -9.43 24.25 25.09
N SER A 401 -10.30 24.96 24.35
CA SER A 401 -10.39 24.81 22.91
C SER A 401 -10.75 26.11 22.17
N THR A 402 -10.35 26.17 20.90
CA THR A 402 -10.75 27.21 19.93
C THR A 402 -11.86 26.73 18.97
N ALA A 403 -12.48 25.60 19.26
CA ALA A 403 -13.61 25.07 18.51
C ALA A 403 -14.81 26.07 18.50
N THR A 404 -15.48 26.17 17.35
CA THR A 404 -16.69 26.99 17.15
C THR A 404 -17.96 26.35 17.70
N GLY A 405 -17.88 25.10 18.18
CA GLY A 405 -18.96 24.43 18.90
C GLY A 405 -18.57 23.06 19.47
N LEU A 406 -19.29 22.67 20.51
CA LEU A 406 -19.15 21.40 21.24
C LEU A 406 -20.40 20.54 21.03
N GLY A 407 -20.22 19.31 20.56
CA GLY A 407 -21.29 18.41 20.13
C GLY A 407 -21.66 17.37 21.18
N PHE A 408 -22.96 17.12 21.28
CA PHE A 408 -23.61 16.07 22.08
C PHE A 408 -24.45 15.19 21.16
N ASN A 409 -24.93 14.05 21.66
CA ASN A 409 -25.70 13.08 20.86
C ASN A 409 -26.94 13.68 20.17
N ASN A 410 -27.60 14.67 20.81
CA ASN A 410 -28.83 15.29 20.32
C ASN A 410 -28.72 16.80 19.99
N GLY A 411 -27.51 17.38 19.92
CA GLY A 411 -27.36 18.81 19.62
C GLY A 411 -25.95 19.39 19.74
N TRP A 412 -25.83 20.71 19.57
CA TRP A 412 -24.56 21.44 19.62
C TRP A 412 -24.64 22.67 20.54
N PHE A 413 -23.64 22.80 21.41
CA PHE A 413 -23.31 24.02 22.15
C PHE A 413 -22.35 24.86 21.30
N ASN A 414 -22.90 25.69 20.41
CA ASN A 414 -22.12 26.56 19.52
C ASN A 414 -21.67 27.84 20.22
N ILE A 415 -20.75 28.56 19.58
CA ILE A 415 -20.40 29.95 19.97
C ILE A 415 -21.52 30.93 19.58
N ASN A 416 -22.10 30.78 18.38
CA ASN A 416 -23.19 31.63 17.90
C ASN A 416 -24.59 31.03 18.16
N GLY A 417 -25.55 31.91 18.47
CA GLY A 417 -26.97 31.56 18.68
C GLY A 417 -27.31 31.04 20.08
N THR A 418 -28.61 30.79 20.32
CA THR A 418 -29.15 30.22 21.57
C THR A 418 -29.23 28.70 21.46
N PRO A 419 -28.46 27.92 22.24
CA PRO A 419 -28.51 26.46 22.23
C PRO A 419 -29.84 25.92 22.80
N ASN A 420 -30.30 24.76 22.30
CA ASN A 420 -31.41 24.04 22.93
C ASN A 420 -30.89 23.19 24.10
N TYR A 421 -30.66 23.82 25.26
CA TYR A 421 -30.01 23.20 26.42
C TYR A 421 -30.65 21.88 26.87
N SER A 422 -31.96 21.70 26.75
CA SER A 422 -32.66 20.45 27.12
C SER A 422 -32.29 19.24 26.26
N ALA A 423 -31.67 19.45 25.08
CA ALA A 423 -31.13 18.39 24.22
C ALA A 423 -29.61 18.15 24.44
N LEU A 424 -28.94 18.96 25.25
CA LEU A 424 -27.49 18.88 25.50
C LEU A 424 -27.21 18.02 26.75
N THR A 425 -27.59 16.74 26.65
CA THR A 425 -27.57 15.73 27.72
C THR A 425 -26.49 14.69 27.50
N GLY A 426 -25.97 14.09 28.59
CA GLY A 426 -24.80 13.21 28.53
C GLY A 426 -23.50 13.99 28.36
N ASP A 427 -22.39 13.29 28.14
CA ASP A 427 -21.08 13.94 27.97
C ASP A 427 -20.92 14.58 26.57
N PRO A 428 -20.03 15.58 26.42
CA PRO A 428 -19.59 16.03 25.12
C PRO A 428 -18.89 14.90 24.35
N THR A 429 -19.18 14.77 23.05
CA THR A 429 -18.62 13.71 22.20
C THR A 429 -17.82 14.24 21.01
N ASN A 430 -17.85 15.53 20.72
CA ASN A 430 -17.27 16.09 19.48
C ASN A 430 -16.89 17.58 19.60
N PHE A 431 -15.85 18.02 18.90
CA PHE A 431 -15.53 19.44 18.69
C PHE A 431 -15.65 19.81 17.21
N ALA A 432 -16.15 21.00 16.89
CA ALA A 432 -16.24 21.52 15.51
C ALA A 432 -15.36 22.75 15.31
N PHE A 433 -14.48 22.72 14.32
CA PHE A 433 -13.60 23.82 13.90
C PHE A 433 -14.10 24.38 12.56
N ALA A 434 -15.22 25.12 12.58
CA ALA A 434 -15.92 25.52 11.36
C ALA A 434 -15.27 26.66 10.55
N THR A 435 -14.20 27.29 11.06
CA THR A 435 -13.42 28.32 10.37
C THR A 435 -12.35 27.72 9.45
N LEU A 436 -11.88 28.52 8.49
CA LEU A 436 -10.66 28.19 7.70
C LEU A 436 -9.40 28.31 8.55
N SER A 437 -9.32 29.37 9.36
CA SER A 437 -8.27 29.59 10.36
C SER A 437 -8.92 29.59 11.75
N PRO A 438 -8.77 28.53 12.56
CA PRO A 438 -9.16 28.55 13.97
C PRO A 438 -8.05 29.21 14.82
N GLY A 439 -8.41 29.70 16.01
CA GLY A 439 -7.48 30.40 16.88
C GLY A 439 -6.37 29.52 17.48
N VAL A 440 -5.45 30.16 18.20
CA VAL A 440 -4.32 29.51 18.86
C VAL A 440 -4.66 29.12 20.31
N VAL A 441 -4.21 27.95 20.77
CA VAL A 441 -4.07 27.65 22.20
C VAL A 441 -2.59 27.69 22.57
N LEU A 442 -2.22 28.52 23.54
CA LEU A 442 -0.83 28.76 23.95
C LEU A 442 -0.70 28.63 25.46
N ASN A 443 0.19 27.75 25.96
CA ASN A 443 0.44 27.57 27.38
C ASN A 443 1.90 27.86 27.78
N ALA A 444 2.09 28.87 28.61
CA ALA A 444 3.34 29.16 29.32
C ALA A 444 3.25 28.96 30.85
N GLY A 445 2.06 28.61 31.38
CA GLY A 445 1.79 28.46 32.81
C GLY A 445 2.08 27.06 33.36
N ASN A 446 1.55 26.78 34.55
CA ASN A 446 1.55 25.43 35.15
C ASN A 446 0.11 24.93 35.28
N LEU A 447 -0.34 24.19 34.26
CA LEU A 447 -1.68 23.61 34.23
C LEU A 447 -1.60 22.17 34.75
N GLU A 448 -2.34 21.87 35.81
CA GLU A 448 -2.29 20.59 36.51
C GLU A 448 -3.69 20.20 36.98
N VAL A 449 -4.08 18.94 36.79
CA VAL A 449 -5.33 18.35 37.29
C VAL A 449 -5.03 17.23 38.28
N ASP A 450 -6.03 16.84 39.07
CA ASP A 450 -5.90 15.77 40.06
C ASP A 450 -5.59 14.39 39.43
N ALA A 451 -5.13 13.46 40.26
CA ALA A 451 -4.58 12.19 39.80
C ALA A 451 -5.65 11.28 39.16
N GLY A 452 -5.40 10.86 37.92
CA GLY A 452 -6.32 10.08 37.08
C GLY A 452 -7.20 10.90 36.13
N GLU A 453 -7.29 12.22 36.31
CA GLU A 453 -8.06 13.11 35.45
C GLU A 453 -7.36 13.42 34.11
N SER A 454 -8.07 14.03 33.17
CA SER A 454 -7.56 14.38 31.84
C SER A 454 -7.36 15.88 31.65
N LEU A 455 -6.32 16.26 30.88
CA LEU A 455 -6.00 17.65 30.54
C LEU A 455 -5.82 17.79 29.02
N THR A 456 -6.74 18.51 28.37
CA THR A 456 -6.86 18.57 26.91
C THR A 456 -6.80 20.00 26.36
N LEU A 457 -5.87 20.28 25.44
CA LEU A 457 -5.73 21.56 24.74
C LEU A 457 -5.96 21.36 23.23
N LEU A 458 -7.00 21.98 22.66
CA LEU A 458 -7.46 21.75 21.28
C LEU A 458 -7.55 23.07 20.46
N GLY A 459 -6.48 23.37 19.74
CA GLY A 459 -6.32 24.62 18.97
C GLY A 459 -6.45 24.44 17.45
N GLY A 460 -6.62 25.55 16.72
CA GLY A 460 -6.23 25.59 15.30
C GLY A 460 -4.71 25.50 15.17
N MET A 461 -3.99 26.12 16.10
CA MET A 461 -2.59 25.85 16.42
C MET A 461 -2.49 25.59 17.93
N VAL A 462 -1.62 24.68 18.37
CA VAL A 462 -1.31 24.46 19.80
C VAL A 462 0.17 24.73 20.04
N ALA A 463 0.49 25.45 21.10
CA ALA A 463 1.86 25.71 21.51
C ALA A 463 2.01 25.57 23.04
N ASN A 464 2.93 24.73 23.50
CA ASN A 464 3.33 24.65 24.91
C ASN A 464 4.77 25.11 25.09
N THR A 465 5.01 25.93 26.12
CA THR A 465 6.33 26.30 26.65
C THR A 465 6.40 26.19 28.18
N GLY A 466 5.24 26.04 28.84
CA GLY A 466 5.12 25.85 30.29
C GLY A 466 5.08 24.38 30.71
N ARG A 467 4.38 24.09 31.80
CA ARG A 467 4.11 22.74 32.29
C ARG A 467 2.63 22.37 32.14
N VAL A 468 2.39 21.15 31.71
CA VAL A 468 1.09 20.47 31.66
C VAL A 468 1.20 19.16 32.45
N ALA A 469 0.27 18.88 33.35
CA ALA A 469 0.32 17.67 34.19
C ALA A 469 -1.05 17.05 34.47
N ALA A 470 -1.09 15.72 34.49
CA ALA A 470 -2.27 14.90 34.79
C ALA A 470 -1.82 13.54 35.37
N PRO A 471 -1.44 13.47 36.66
CA PRO A 471 -0.71 12.32 37.20
C PRO A 471 -1.52 11.01 37.15
N GLY A 472 -1.11 10.06 36.31
CA GLY A 472 -1.78 8.78 36.11
C GLY A 472 -2.98 8.82 35.14
N GLY A 473 -3.31 9.99 34.60
CA GLY A 473 -4.39 10.20 33.63
C GLY A 473 -3.84 10.53 32.23
N THR A 474 -4.62 11.30 31.46
CA THR A 474 -4.36 11.55 30.03
C THR A 474 -4.12 13.01 29.70
N ILE A 475 -3.01 13.32 29.02
CA ILE A 475 -2.73 14.64 28.45
C ILE A 475 -2.90 14.58 26.92
N THR A 476 -3.62 15.53 26.35
CA THR A 476 -3.77 15.66 24.88
C THR A 476 -3.52 17.10 24.44
N LEU A 477 -2.52 17.28 23.58
CA LEU A 477 -2.14 18.53 22.94
C LEU A 477 -2.36 18.38 21.42
N ALA A 478 -3.52 18.80 20.91
CA ALA A 478 -3.93 18.51 19.54
C ALA A 478 -4.26 19.78 18.72
N ALA A 479 -3.55 19.98 17.61
CA ALA A 479 -3.85 21.02 16.64
C ALA A 479 -4.75 20.48 15.51
N VAL A 480 -5.77 21.26 15.14
CA VAL A 480 -6.84 20.83 14.24
C VAL A 480 -6.90 21.78 13.04
N PRO A 481 -6.59 21.32 11.81
CA PRO A 481 -6.75 22.13 10.61
C PRO A 481 -8.20 22.60 10.43
N GLY A 482 -8.40 23.78 9.85
CA GLY A 482 -9.72 24.38 9.67
C GLY A 482 -10.70 23.52 8.86
N GLN A 483 -12.00 23.72 9.11
CA GLN A 483 -13.13 22.98 8.53
C GLN A 483 -13.23 21.49 8.93
N ASN A 484 -12.60 21.08 10.02
CA ASN A 484 -12.69 19.71 10.56
C ASN A 484 -13.52 19.59 11.85
N ARG A 485 -13.91 18.35 12.14
CA ARG A 485 -14.56 17.90 13.37
C ARG A 485 -13.67 16.88 14.04
N VAL A 486 -13.37 17.09 15.32
CA VAL A 486 -12.78 16.05 16.18
C VAL A 486 -13.92 15.22 16.75
N ARG A 487 -13.84 13.89 16.63
CA ARG A 487 -14.69 12.96 17.39
C ARG A 487 -13.95 12.45 18.62
N LEU A 488 -14.70 12.20 19.70
CA LEU A 488 -14.26 11.46 20.88
C LEU A 488 -14.99 10.10 20.86
N SER A 489 -14.27 9.01 21.13
CA SER A 489 -14.87 7.67 21.17
C SER A 489 -15.24 7.24 22.60
N GLN A 490 -16.53 6.94 22.81
CA GLN A 490 -17.10 6.52 24.11
C GLN A 490 -17.12 7.63 25.17
N GLU A 491 -17.76 7.37 26.32
CA GLU A 491 -18.05 8.39 27.33
C GLU A 491 -16.79 8.80 28.11
N GLY A 492 -16.18 9.93 27.70
CA GLY A 492 -15.12 10.59 28.46
C GLY A 492 -13.70 10.01 28.31
N SER A 493 -13.46 9.12 27.33
CA SER A 493 -12.13 8.55 27.07
C SER A 493 -11.64 8.84 25.65
N LEU A 494 -10.32 8.82 25.46
CA LEU A 494 -9.62 9.30 24.25
C LEU A 494 -9.09 8.15 23.37
N LEU A 495 -9.69 6.96 23.47
CA LEU A 495 -9.25 5.73 22.78
C LEU A 495 -9.24 5.82 21.24
N ASN A 496 -9.88 6.82 20.65
CA ASN A 496 -9.80 7.16 19.23
C ASN A 496 -10.15 8.66 19.04
N LEU A 497 -9.33 9.38 18.27
CA LEU A 497 -9.50 10.80 17.90
C LEU A 497 -9.58 10.93 16.38
N GLU A 498 -10.79 10.91 15.83
CA GLU A 498 -11.00 11.03 14.39
C GLU A 498 -11.12 12.51 13.96
N PHE A 499 -10.25 12.95 13.04
CA PHE A 499 -10.40 14.23 12.32
C PHE A 499 -11.23 14.02 11.05
N ALA A 500 -12.52 14.30 11.13
CA ALA A 500 -13.46 14.16 10.01
C ALA A 500 -13.79 15.54 9.39
N PRO A 501 -13.78 15.69 8.04
CA PRO A 501 -14.21 16.94 7.40
C PRO A 501 -15.64 17.34 7.80
N LEU A 502 -15.86 18.60 8.18
CA LEU A 502 -17.19 19.11 8.48
C LEU A 502 -18.03 19.13 7.20
N ARG A 503 -19.06 18.28 7.15
CA ARG A 503 -20.07 18.33 6.09
C ARG A 503 -20.65 19.74 6.03
N ARG A 504 -20.58 20.39 4.86
CA ARG A 504 -21.27 21.67 4.60
C ARG A 504 -22.73 21.52 5.03
N ASN A 505 -23.22 22.48 5.82
CA ASN A 505 -24.56 22.49 6.39
C ASN A 505 -24.86 21.36 7.40
N ALA A 506 -23.86 20.87 8.15
CA ALA A 506 -24.08 20.05 9.34
C ALA A 506 -25.11 20.72 10.28
N PRO A 507 -26.30 20.14 10.51
CA PRO A 507 -27.40 20.86 11.16
C PRO A 507 -27.04 21.37 12.54
N GLY A 508 -27.13 22.69 12.72
CA GLY A 508 -26.84 23.39 13.97
C GLY A 508 -25.41 23.91 14.11
N VAL A 509 -24.42 23.50 13.30
CA VAL A 509 -23.05 24.04 13.41
C VAL A 509 -22.94 25.36 12.65
N SER A 510 -22.61 26.44 13.36
CA SER A 510 -22.54 27.81 12.81
C SER A 510 -21.12 28.37 12.80
N GLY A 511 -20.76 29.09 11.73
CA GLY A 511 -19.54 29.91 11.69
C GLY A 511 -19.62 31.11 12.65
N ILE A 512 -18.46 31.65 13.00
CA ILE A 512 -18.32 32.82 13.88
C ILE A 512 -18.41 34.16 13.11
N SER A 513 -18.64 35.25 13.84
CA SER A 513 -18.82 36.62 13.33
C SER A 513 -17.51 37.41 13.15
N PHE A 514 -16.39 36.87 13.61
CA PHE A 514 -15.06 37.47 13.61
C PHE A 514 -14.04 36.50 12.97
N THR A 515 -12.85 37.00 12.63
CA THR A 515 -11.73 36.16 12.18
C THR A 515 -10.72 36.06 13.33
N PRO A 516 -10.30 34.86 13.76
CA PRO A 516 -9.26 34.71 14.78
C PRO A 516 -7.92 35.27 14.28
N LEU A 517 -7.16 35.88 15.19
CA LEU A 517 -5.82 36.38 14.88
C LEU A 517 -4.81 35.23 14.79
N SER A 518 -3.85 35.34 13.86
CA SER A 518 -2.72 34.41 13.78
C SER A 518 -1.73 34.62 14.94
N LEU A 519 -0.85 33.65 15.20
CA LEU A 519 0.15 33.77 16.28
C LEU A 519 1.05 35.02 16.16
N PRO A 520 1.57 35.42 14.98
CA PRO A 520 2.29 36.68 14.83
C PRO A 520 1.44 37.90 15.20
N GLU A 521 0.17 37.93 14.81
CA GLU A 521 -0.74 39.05 15.10
C GLU A 521 -1.13 39.13 16.58
N LEU A 522 -1.33 37.98 17.25
CA LEU A 522 -1.57 37.91 18.70
C LEU A 522 -0.37 38.49 19.48
N LEU A 523 0.86 38.10 19.09
CA LEU A 523 2.10 38.53 19.74
C LEU A 523 2.54 39.97 19.39
N THR A 524 2.05 40.58 18.30
CA THR A 524 2.41 41.96 17.91
C THR A 524 1.29 42.99 18.06
N GLY A 525 0.03 42.57 18.13
CA GLY A 525 -1.14 43.46 18.20
C GLY A 525 -1.35 44.18 19.53
N GLY A 526 -0.48 43.97 20.53
CA GLY A 526 -0.57 44.60 21.86
C GLY A 526 -1.63 44.00 22.80
N THR A 527 -2.41 43.02 22.35
CA THR A 527 -3.37 42.28 23.17
C THR A 527 -2.69 41.30 24.14
N VAL A 528 -1.50 40.82 23.79
CA VAL A 528 -0.72 39.82 24.56
C VAL A 528 0.55 40.48 25.09
N ASN A 529 0.52 40.90 26.36
CA ASN A 529 1.66 41.52 27.05
C ASN A 529 2.30 40.61 28.12
N VAL A 530 1.97 39.30 28.10
CA VAL A 530 2.52 38.28 29.01
C VAL A 530 3.68 37.53 28.35
N ALA A 531 4.63 37.03 29.13
CA ALA A 531 5.78 36.29 28.63
C ALA A 531 5.40 34.83 28.28
N THR A 532 5.22 34.53 26.99
CA THR A 532 4.69 33.25 26.50
C THR A 532 5.75 32.20 26.12
N GLY A 533 7.03 32.48 26.35
CA GLY A 533 8.16 31.67 25.83
C GLY A 533 8.33 31.73 24.29
N ILE A 534 7.52 32.54 23.60
CA ILE A 534 7.50 32.69 22.15
C ILE A 534 7.53 34.19 21.79
N SER A 535 8.21 34.54 20.70
CA SER A 535 8.36 35.92 20.22
C SER A 535 8.12 36.03 18.72
N ALA A 536 7.33 37.02 18.31
CA ALA A 536 7.22 37.41 16.91
C ALA A 536 8.34 38.39 16.53
N GLN A 537 8.90 38.20 15.34
CA GLN A 537 10.03 38.98 14.82
C GLN A 537 9.54 40.05 13.83
N PRO A 538 10.30 41.15 13.60
CA PRO A 538 9.88 42.23 12.69
C PRO A 538 9.67 41.84 11.22
N ASN A 539 10.11 40.64 10.81
CA ASN A 539 9.89 40.05 9.49
C ASN A 539 8.65 39.14 9.42
N GLY A 540 7.84 39.05 10.48
CA GLY A 540 6.66 38.19 10.57
C GLY A 540 6.93 36.74 11.03
N THR A 541 8.19 36.29 11.11
CA THR A 541 8.51 34.95 11.63
C THR A 541 8.32 34.87 13.15
N VAL A 542 8.05 33.69 13.68
CA VAL A 542 7.87 33.44 15.12
C VAL A 542 8.97 32.51 15.62
N ARG A 543 9.47 32.77 16.84
CA ARG A 543 10.59 32.03 17.46
C ARG A 543 10.33 31.67 18.92
N LEU A 544 10.75 30.48 19.32
CA LEU A 544 10.95 30.14 20.74
C LEU A 544 12.01 31.07 21.35
N THR A 545 11.76 31.61 22.54
CA THR A 545 12.69 32.57 23.16
C THR A 545 13.92 31.90 23.75
N SER A 546 13.81 30.65 24.21
CA SER A 546 14.90 29.84 24.77
C SER A 546 15.94 29.46 23.70
N SER A 547 15.52 28.70 22.68
CA SER A 547 16.38 28.14 21.65
C SER A 547 16.61 29.04 20.43
N GLN A 548 15.83 30.13 20.28
CA GLN A 548 15.79 30.98 19.08
C GLN A 548 15.33 30.26 17.79
N THR A 549 14.88 29.00 17.92
CA THR A 549 14.26 28.20 16.85
C THR A 549 13.05 28.90 16.26
N VAL A 550 13.03 29.03 14.93
CA VAL A 550 11.85 29.46 14.17
C VAL A 550 10.82 28.34 14.17
N ILE A 551 9.55 28.68 14.37
CA ILE A 551 8.43 27.72 14.34
C ILE A 551 7.41 28.11 13.26
N PRO A 552 6.78 27.15 12.56
CA PRO A 552 5.64 27.42 11.69
C PRO A 552 4.44 27.91 12.51
N THR A 553 3.54 28.63 11.84
CA THR A 553 2.34 29.23 12.46
C THR A 553 1.06 28.86 11.71
N ASP A 554 1.09 27.79 10.92
CA ASP A 554 -0.01 27.34 10.08
C ASP A 554 -1.07 26.57 10.90
N PRO A 555 -2.37 26.68 10.56
CA PRO A 555 -3.40 25.83 11.15
C PRO A 555 -3.10 24.35 10.95
N GLY A 556 -3.20 23.55 12.01
CA GLY A 556 -2.74 22.16 12.08
C GLY A 556 -1.39 21.98 12.78
N THR A 557 -0.69 23.06 13.15
CA THR A 557 0.61 22.98 13.85
C THR A 557 0.48 22.79 15.35
N ALA A 558 1.15 21.77 15.91
CA ALA A 558 1.35 21.56 17.34
C ALA A 558 2.84 21.66 17.72
N ILE A 559 3.20 22.60 18.57
CA ILE A 559 4.57 22.80 19.10
C ILE A 559 4.57 22.49 20.60
N VAL A 560 5.51 21.67 21.06
CA VAL A 560 5.71 21.40 22.49
C VAL A 560 7.17 21.68 22.86
N SER A 561 7.33 22.49 23.90
CA SER A 561 8.57 22.79 24.63
C SER A 561 8.23 22.82 26.12
N GLY A 562 9.21 22.68 27.02
CA GLY A 562 8.94 22.59 28.45
C GLY A 562 8.45 21.19 28.86
N GLN A 563 7.48 21.10 29.78
CA GLN A 563 7.17 19.84 30.49
C GLN A 563 5.74 19.33 30.27
N VAL A 564 5.60 18.02 30.00
CA VAL A 564 4.33 17.32 29.86
C VAL A 564 4.38 16.05 30.72
N VAL A 565 3.69 16.04 31.86
CA VAL A 565 3.89 15.06 32.95
C VAL A 565 2.60 14.33 33.29
N ALA A 566 2.43 13.15 32.71
CA ALA A 566 1.38 12.20 33.08
C ALA A 566 1.86 11.17 34.13
N ALA A 567 3.15 11.14 34.47
CA ALA A 567 3.74 10.11 35.33
C ALA A 567 3.06 9.93 36.70
N SER A 568 3.00 8.67 37.18
CA SER A 568 2.38 8.30 38.45
C SER A 568 3.19 7.28 39.25
N ASN A 569 3.00 7.30 40.57
CA ASN A 569 3.51 6.29 41.51
C ASN A 569 2.41 5.35 42.01
N GLN A 570 1.19 5.43 41.46
CA GLN A 570 0.08 4.55 41.80
C GLN A 570 0.17 3.23 41.02
N ALA A 571 -0.04 2.10 41.71
CA ALA A 571 -0.17 0.80 41.07
C ALA A 571 -1.43 0.75 40.18
N GLY A 572 -1.30 0.23 38.96
CA GLY A 572 -2.39 0.12 38.00
C GLY A 572 -2.68 1.39 37.17
N ALA A 573 -2.01 2.51 37.43
CA ALA A 573 -2.15 3.72 36.62
C ALA A 573 -1.59 3.51 35.20
N THR A 574 -2.33 3.96 34.19
CA THR A 574 -2.01 3.82 32.76
C THR A 574 -1.90 5.20 32.10
N PRO A 575 -0.88 6.00 32.47
CA PRO A 575 -0.78 7.38 32.02
C PRO A 575 -0.55 7.48 30.52
N GLU A 576 -1.17 8.48 29.89
CA GLU A 576 -1.12 8.68 28.44
C GLU A 576 -0.78 10.13 28.05
N ILE A 577 0.06 10.30 27.03
CA ILE A 577 0.39 11.61 26.45
C ILE A 577 0.22 11.54 24.93
N ASN A 578 -0.68 12.36 24.38
CA ASN A 578 -0.88 12.51 22.94
C ASN A 578 -0.48 13.93 22.48
N VAL A 579 0.40 14.03 21.49
CA VAL A 579 0.76 15.29 20.81
C VAL A 579 0.48 15.12 19.32
N LEU A 580 -0.53 15.82 18.80
CA LEU A 580 -1.14 15.53 17.49
C LEU A 580 -1.36 16.80 16.67
N GLY A 581 -1.27 16.68 15.34
CA GLY A 581 -1.47 17.77 14.40
C GLY A 581 -1.09 17.33 12.98
N ASP A 582 -1.25 18.21 12.01
CA ASP A 582 -0.68 18.05 10.66
C ASP A 582 0.84 18.24 10.69
N ARG A 583 1.33 19.18 11.50
CA ARG A 583 2.75 19.39 11.78
C ARG A 583 2.98 19.34 13.29
N VAL A 584 3.86 18.45 13.76
CA VAL A 584 4.17 18.25 15.18
C VAL A 584 5.65 18.47 15.45
N ALA A 585 5.97 19.23 16.50
CA ALA A 585 7.35 19.48 16.94
C ALA A 585 7.52 19.33 18.45
N LEU A 586 8.53 18.57 18.87
CA LEU A 586 9.08 18.54 20.22
C LEU A 586 10.43 19.27 20.21
N LEU A 587 10.54 20.34 20.99
CA LEU A 587 11.67 21.27 20.99
C LEU A 587 12.05 21.65 22.43
N ASP A 588 13.14 21.13 22.99
CA ASP A 588 13.44 21.18 24.44
C ASP A 588 12.23 20.69 25.27
N ALA A 589 11.66 19.55 24.85
CA ALA A 589 10.42 18.99 25.39
C ALA A 589 10.68 17.78 26.29
N HIS A 590 10.05 17.76 27.47
CA HIS A 590 10.23 16.75 28.49
C HIS A 590 8.89 16.05 28.76
N LEU A 591 8.68 14.89 28.13
CA LEU A 591 7.46 14.08 28.21
C LEU A 591 7.69 12.92 29.20
N ASP A 592 6.94 12.87 30.29
CA ASP A 592 7.08 11.86 31.34
C ASP A 592 5.76 11.15 31.62
N ALA A 593 5.67 9.88 31.19
CA ALA A 593 4.55 8.96 31.35
C ALA A 593 4.98 7.67 32.10
N ARG A 594 5.95 7.76 33.02
CA ARG A 594 6.36 6.63 33.87
C ARG A 594 5.24 6.18 34.80
N SER A 595 5.10 4.87 35.04
CA SER A 595 4.16 4.29 36.01
C SER A 595 4.76 3.10 36.77
N GLN A 596 4.10 2.64 37.83
CA GLN A 596 4.65 1.69 38.80
C GLN A 596 4.58 0.22 38.34
N THR A 597 3.45 -0.19 37.76
CA THR A 597 3.18 -1.59 37.35
C THR A 597 3.41 -1.85 35.85
N GLY A 598 3.74 -0.80 35.11
CA GLY A 598 4.11 -0.79 33.70
C GLY A 598 4.48 0.65 33.30
N GLY A 599 5.05 0.85 32.13
CA GLY A 599 5.16 2.20 31.56
C GLY A 599 3.83 2.70 30.98
N GLY A 600 3.69 4.02 30.83
CA GLY A 600 2.56 4.64 30.14
C GLY A 600 2.65 4.55 28.62
N THR A 601 1.77 5.28 27.93
CA THR A 601 1.79 5.42 26.47
C THR A 601 2.07 6.86 26.06
N VAL A 602 2.96 7.07 25.09
CA VAL A 602 3.22 8.37 24.47
C VAL A 602 3.03 8.24 22.96
N ARG A 603 2.28 9.16 22.35
CA ARG A 603 2.05 9.20 20.90
C ARG A 603 2.28 10.60 20.36
N VAL A 604 3.11 10.69 19.32
CA VAL A 604 3.56 11.95 18.72
C VAL A 604 3.33 11.85 17.21
N GLY A 605 2.45 12.71 16.68
CA GLY A 605 2.14 12.77 15.26
C GLY A 605 1.21 11.68 14.72
N GLY A 606 1.05 10.53 15.37
CA GLY A 606 0.10 9.51 14.90
C GLY A 606 -0.07 8.31 15.83
N ALA A 607 -0.78 7.29 15.32
CA ALA A 607 -0.84 5.96 15.92
C ALA A 607 0.18 5.01 15.28
N TYR A 608 0.32 3.82 15.88
CA TYR A 608 1.17 2.72 15.40
C TYR A 608 0.94 2.44 13.91
N GLN A 609 2.02 2.42 13.11
CA GLN A 609 2.03 2.22 11.66
C GLN A 609 1.01 3.09 10.90
N GLY A 610 0.82 4.34 11.35
CA GLY A 610 -0.14 5.29 10.76
C GLY A 610 -1.61 4.92 10.93
N GLY A 611 -1.93 4.02 11.88
CA GLY A 611 -3.26 3.44 12.05
C GLY A 611 -4.38 4.47 12.24
N THR A 612 -5.53 4.22 11.61
CA THR A 612 -6.66 5.16 11.45
C THR A 612 -7.41 5.58 12.72
N ASN A 613 -6.92 5.19 13.91
CA ASN A 613 -7.53 5.51 15.20
C ASN A 613 -7.09 6.87 15.78
N LEU A 614 -6.06 7.50 15.21
CA LEU A 614 -5.63 8.86 15.51
C LEU A 614 -5.35 9.62 14.20
N PRO A 615 -5.28 10.95 14.20
CA PRO A 615 -4.86 11.72 13.04
C PRO A 615 -3.36 11.54 12.84
N THR A 616 -2.94 11.34 11.58
CA THR A 616 -1.53 11.31 11.18
C THR A 616 -1.04 12.70 10.78
N ALA A 617 0.19 13.03 11.19
CA ALA A 617 0.91 14.22 10.80
C ALA A 617 1.53 14.05 9.41
N THR A 618 1.69 15.13 8.65
CA THR A 618 2.61 15.16 7.50
C THR A 618 4.06 15.35 7.93
N VAL A 619 4.31 15.97 9.09
CA VAL A 619 5.66 16.16 9.66
C VAL A 619 5.67 15.96 11.17
N THR A 620 6.57 15.12 11.67
CA THR A 620 6.87 14.94 13.10
C THR A 620 8.36 15.18 13.35
N ALA A 621 8.69 16.14 14.20
CA ALA A 621 10.08 16.55 14.48
C ALA A 621 10.39 16.53 15.99
N VAL A 622 11.53 16.00 16.39
CA VAL A 622 11.97 15.90 17.79
C VAL A 622 13.46 16.24 17.91
N ASP A 623 13.78 17.28 18.68
CA ASP A 623 15.18 17.74 18.85
C ASP A 623 16.02 16.93 19.82
N ALA A 624 17.34 17.12 19.74
CA ALA A 624 18.34 16.37 20.52
C ALA A 624 18.17 16.54 22.04
N GLU A 625 17.67 17.69 22.48
CA GLU A 625 17.43 18.01 23.89
C GLU A 625 16.08 17.46 24.40
N SER A 626 15.18 17.04 23.50
CA SER A 626 13.89 16.47 23.87
C SER A 626 14.01 15.05 24.43
N THR A 627 13.25 14.79 25.49
CA THR A 627 13.26 13.52 26.23
C THR A 627 11.84 12.97 26.37
N ILE A 628 11.68 11.67 26.15
CA ILE A 628 10.42 10.94 26.32
C ILE A 628 10.67 9.75 27.26
N ASN A 629 9.94 9.68 28.37
CA ASN A 629 10.10 8.61 29.35
C ASN A 629 8.79 7.87 29.65
N ALA A 630 8.70 6.63 29.20
CA ALA A 630 7.63 5.68 29.47
C ALA A 630 8.18 4.44 30.18
N SER A 631 9.16 4.58 31.07
CA SER A 631 9.75 3.46 31.81
C SER A 631 8.88 2.99 32.98
N ALA A 632 8.96 1.71 33.33
CA ALA A 632 8.38 1.18 34.57
C ALA A 632 9.25 1.54 35.78
N THR A 633 8.64 2.09 36.85
CA THR A 633 9.37 2.46 38.08
C THR A 633 9.39 1.33 39.11
N GLY A 634 8.35 0.50 39.15
CA GLY A 634 8.20 -0.65 40.05
C GLY A 634 8.40 -1.99 39.33
N ASN A 635 7.58 -2.98 39.67
CA ASN A 635 7.58 -4.28 39.00
C ASN A 635 6.65 -4.23 37.79
N GLY A 636 7.21 -3.93 36.61
CA GLY A 636 6.45 -3.85 35.36
C GLY A 636 7.29 -3.94 34.10
N THR A 637 6.58 -4.09 32.99
CA THR A 637 7.10 -3.98 31.62
C THR A 637 7.23 -2.50 31.22
N GLY A 638 8.19 -2.15 30.38
CA GLY A 638 8.27 -0.80 29.80
C GLY A 638 7.02 -0.40 29.01
N GLY A 639 6.84 0.89 28.80
CA GLY A 639 5.67 1.47 28.13
C GLY A 639 5.77 1.48 26.60
N ASN A 640 4.84 2.20 25.98
CA ASN A 640 4.75 2.32 24.52
C ASN A 640 5.06 3.76 24.09
N VAL A 641 5.93 3.96 23.11
CA VAL A 641 6.25 5.29 22.55
C VAL A 641 6.18 5.23 21.02
N ILE A 642 5.28 6.02 20.42
CA ILE A 642 5.03 6.04 18.98
C ILE A 642 5.31 7.44 18.42
N LEU A 643 6.24 7.55 17.47
CA LEU A 643 6.51 8.75 16.68
C LEU A 643 6.20 8.43 15.21
N TRP A 644 5.19 9.08 14.63
CA TRP A 644 4.73 8.82 13.26
C TRP A 644 4.51 10.09 12.44
N ALA A 645 4.73 10.02 11.12
CA ALA A 645 4.23 10.96 10.13
C ALA A 645 4.10 10.30 8.73
N ASP A 646 3.10 10.72 7.95
CA ASP A 646 2.87 10.24 6.58
C ASP A 646 3.84 10.86 5.56
N GLY A 647 4.52 11.96 5.94
CA GLY A 647 5.58 12.61 5.17
C GLY A 647 6.95 12.33 5.78
N LEU A 648 7.39 13.14 6.73
CA LEU A 648 8.68 12.99 7.41
C LEU A 648 8.55 12.85 8.94
N THR A 649 9.18 11.81 9.50
CA THR A 649 9.56 11.77 10.92
C THR A 649 11.06 12.06 11.08
N ALA A 650 11.41 13.06 11.90
CA ALA A 650 12.80 13.41 12.22
C ALA A 650 13.02 13.34 13.74
N PHE A 651 13.90 12.46 14.20
CA PHE A 651 14.14 12.17 15.61
C PHE A 651 15.62 12.24 15.98
N GLN A 652 15.97 13.23 16.80
CA GLN A 652 17.32 13.46 17.33
C GLN A 652 17.42 13.23 18.85
N GLY A 653 16.30 13.20 19.57
CA GLY A 653 16.24 13.18 21.03
C GLY A 653 16.45 11.80 21.67
N SER A 654 15.92 11.63 22.88
CA SER A 654 16.04 10.36 23.64
C SER A 654 14.70 9.79 24.12
N ILE A 655 14.54 8.47 23.98
CA ILE A 655 13.38 7.69 24.43
C ILE A 655 13.82 6.65 25.45
N GLN A 656 13.15 6.59 26.61
CA GLN A 656 13.37 5.59 27.65
C GLN A 656 12.05 4.87 27.99
N ALA A 657 11.91 3.62 27.58
CA ALA A 657 10.81 2.74 27.96
C ALA A 657 11.35 1.45 28.59
N ARG A 658 12.13 1.60 29.68
CA ARG A 658 12.79 0.48 30.37
C ARG A 658 11.82 -0.39 31.14
N GLY A 659 12.05 -1.70 31.08
CA GLY A 659 11.47 -2.70 31.98
C GLY A 659 12.28 -2.87 33.26
N ARG A 660 11.71 -3.54 34.26
CA ARG A 660 12.42 -3.80 35.53
C ARG A 660 12.35 -5.26 35.96
N ASN A 661 11.18 -5.69 36.43
CA ASN A 661 10.84 -7.10 36.70
C ASN A 661 9.78 -7.63 35.70
N GLY A 662 9.61 -6.89 34.60
CA GLY A 662 8.97 -7.30 33.36
C GLY A 662 9.85 -6.86 32.18
N ASN A 663 9.40 -7.11 30.96
CA ASN A 663 10.18 -6.89 29.74
C ASN A 663 10.38 -5.40 29.42
N GLY A 664 11.23 -5.10 28.44
CA GLY A 664 11.34 -3.75 27.89
C GLY A 664 10.05 -3.31 27.20
N GLY A 665 9.93 -2.01 26.98
CA GLY A 665 8.81 -1.41 26.28
C GLY A 665 8.87 -1.58 24.76
N PHE A 666 7.90 -0.98 24.08
CA PHE A 666 7.84 -0.90 22.63
C PHE A 666 8.04 0.56 22.19
N VAL A 667 8.91 0.77 21.20
CA VAL A 667 9.19 2.09 20.63
C VAL A 667 9.12 2.00 19.11
N GLU A 668 8.42 2.94 18.48
CA GLU A 668 8.32 3.12 17.04
C GLU A 668 8.74 4.54 16.69
N VAL A 669 9.63 4.70 15.72
CA VAL A 669 10.09 6.00 15.22
C VAL A 669 10.14 5.96 13.70
N SER A 670 8.98 6.20 13.09
CA SER A 670 8.70 5.78 11.71
C SER A 670 7.93 6.84 10.93
N GLY A 671 7.81 6.63 9.62
CA GLY A 671 6.94 7.44 8.78
C GLY A 671 6.74 6.84 7.40
N ALA A 672 5.57 7.05 6.79
CA ALA A 672 5.15 6.35 5.59
C ALA A 672 6.04 6.59 4.35
N GLN A 673 6.85 7.66 4.35
CA GLN A 673 7.71 8.06 3.24
C GLN A 673 9.15 8.32 3.67
N ASP A 674 9.38 9.36 4.48
CA ASP A 674 10.71 9.83 4.90
C ASP A 674 10.91 9.67 6.43
N LEU A 675 12.13 9.32 6.81
CA LEU A 675 12.60 9.15 8.19
C LEU A 675 14.02 9.70 8.34
N VAL A 676 14.30 10.41 9.42
CA VAL A 676 15.65 10.80 9.86
C VAL A 676 15.82 10.37 11.31
N PHE A 677 16.61 9.32 11.54
CA PHE A 677 16.86 8.77 12.87
C PHE A 677 18.31 9.02 13.29
N GLN A 678 18.49 9.86 14.30
CA GLN A 678 19.79 10.26 14.87
C GLN A 678 19.85 10.09 16.41
N GLY A 679 18.69 9.92 17.06
CA GLY A 679 18.57 9.87 18.52
C GLY A 679 18.93 8.53 19.18
N GLN A 680 18.49 8.37 20.42
CA GLN A 680 18.81 7.23 21.29
C GLN A 680 17.56 6.62 21.93
N VAL A 681 17.44 5.29 21.87
CA VAL A 681 16.32 4.52 22.41
C VAL A 681 16.85 3.47 23.38
N ASP A 682 16.29 3.49 24.60
CA ASP A 682 16.56 2.50 25.64
C ASP A 682 15.27 1.82 26.09
N VAL A 683 15.15 0.56 25.68
CA VAL A 683 14.10 -0.39 26.06
C VAL A 683 14.68 -1.59 26.80
N SER A 684 15.80 -1.40 27.51
CA SER A 684 16.42 -2.43 28.34
C SER A 684 15.49 -2.91 29.46
N ALA A 685 15.70 -4.14 29.93
CA ALA A 685 15.00 -4.68 31.10
C ALA A 685 15.99 -5.35 32.04
N ALA A 686 15.96 -4.98 33.33
CA ALA A 686 16.96 -5.44 34.31
C ALA A 686 16.85 -6.95 34.64
N ASN A 687 15.63 -7.50 34.65
CA ASN A 687 15.35 -8.91 34.95
C ASN A 687 14.30 -9.49 33.97
N GLY A 688 14.29 -9.06 32.71
CA GLY A 688 13.31 -9.46 31.70
C GLY A 688 13.87 -9.38 30.28
N THR A 689 13.08 -9.75 29.28
CA THR A 689 13.46 -9.67 27.86
C THR A 689 13.65 -8.21 27.44
N THR A 690 14.69 -7.89 26.67
CA THR A 690 14.86 -6.53 26.12
C THR A 690 13.70 -6.20 25.18
N GLY A 691 13.22 -4.96 25.21
CA GLY A 691 12.11 -4.50 24.37
C GLY A 691 12.50 -4.29 22.91
N THR A 692 11.65 -3.57 22.17
CA THR A 692 11.76 -3.41 20.71
C THR A 692 11.81 -1.95 20.27
N LEU A 693 12.67 -1.67 19.30
CA LEU A 693 12.65 -0.47 18.46
C LEU A 693 12.23 -0.89 17.03
N LEU A 694 11.12 -0.36 16.54
CA LEU A 694 10.65 -0.46 15.16
C LEU A 694 10.98 0.83 14.39
N LEU A 695 11.55 0.67 13.19
CA LEU A 695 11.69 1.71 12.16
C LEU A 695 11.14 1.15 10.84
N ASP A 696 9.99 1.62 10.37
CA ASP A 696 9.26 1.05 9.21
C ASP A 696 8.87 2.04 8.09
N PRO A 697 9.82 2.74 7.46
CA PRO A 697 9.57 3.56 6.28
C PRO A 697 9.62 2.77 4.96
N THR A 698 9.19 3.36 3.84
CA THR A 698 9.10 2.67 2.53
C THR A 698 10.40 1.99 2.07
N ASN A 699 11.55 2.61 2.35
CA ASN A 699 12.89 2.15 1.96
C ASN A 699 13.92 2.57 3.01
N ILE A 700 14.97 1.78 3.19
CA ILE A 700 16.04 2.05 4.17
C ILE A 700 17.41 1.94 3.49
N LEU A 701 18.19 3.02 3.45
CA LEU A 701 19.64 2.97 3.23
C LEU A 701 20.36 3.14 4.58
N ILE A 702 21.36 2.30 4.85
CA ILE A 702 22.23 2.39 6.02
C ILE A 702 23.62 2.81 5.54
N SER A 703 24.18 3.89 6.09
CA SER A 703 25.51 4.39 5.71
C SER A 703 26.33 4.91 6.90
N ASP A 704 27.65 5.03 6.72
CA ASP A 704 28.56 5.71 7.65
C ASP A 704 28.46 7.25 7.56
N ALA A 705 28.08 7.76 6.39
CA ALA A 705 27.91 9.18 6.11
C ALA A 705 26.91 9.85 7.07
N PRO A 706 27.10 11.15 7.39
CA PRO A 706 26.21 11.91 8.27
C PRO A 706 24.87 12.23 7.58
N SER A 707 24.03 11.20 7.42
CA SER A 707 22.61 11.21 7.02
C SER A 707 22.22 12.26 5.97
N ASN A 708 22.95 12.35 4.85
CA ASN A 708 22.69 13.40 3.85
C ASN A 708 23.16 13.09 2.41
N PRO A 709 22.46 12.22 1.66
CA PRO A 709 22.43 12.30 0.22
C PRO A 709 21.57 13.50 -0.22
N ALA A 710 22.25 14.62 -0.49
CA ALA A 710 21.69 15.87 -1.05
C ALA A 710 20.71 16.69 -0.16
N ALA A 711 21.30 17.66 0.53
CA ALA A 711 20.77 19.00 0.81
C ALA A 711 19.58 19.15 1.78
N VAL A 712 19.28 18.16 2.63
CA VAL A 712 18.45 18.41 3.82
C VAL A 712 19.31 19.11 4.89
N ASP A 713 18.88 20.28 5.36
CA ASP A 713 19.47 20.93 6.53
C ASP A 713 19.04 20.16 7.80
N THR A 714 20.01 19.70 8.59
CA THR A 714 19.74 18.97 9.84
C THR A 714 19.21 19.87 10.96
N SER A 715 19.10 21.18 10.75
CA SER A 715 18.42 22.08 11.66
C SER A 715 16.89 21.92 11.57
N LEU A 716 16.30 21.52 12.69
CA LEU A 716 14.86 21.30 12.83
C LEU A 716 13.96 22.53 12.54
N PRO A 717 14.41 23.80 12.70
CA PRO A 717 13.64 24.96 12.21
C PRO A 717 13.41 24.94 10.69
N THR A 718 14.37 24.44 9.90
CA THR A 718 14.26 24.34 8.43
C THR A 718 13.36 23.18 8.03
N ILE A 719 13.47 22.04 8.73
CA ILE A 719 12.57 20.89 8.61
C ILE A 719 11.10 21.34 8.80
N LEU A 720 10.80 22.05 9.88
CA LEU A 720 9.43 22.51 10.17
C LEU A 720 8.90 23.61 9.23
N ALA A 721 9.72 24.14 8.32
CA ALA A 721 9.39 25.25 7.42
C ALA A 721 9.26 24.88 5.93
N GLY A 722 9.58 23.64 5.54
CA GLY A 722 9.65 23.21 4.14
C GLY A 722 8.55 22.22 3.69
N ASP A 723 8.48 22.01 2.38
CA ASP A 723 7.91 20.80 1.76
C ASP A 723 9.09 19.84 1.48
N PHE A 724 8.95 18.56 1.83
CA PHE A 724 10.02 17.57 1.65
C PHE A 724 9.96 16.87 0.28
N PRO A 725 11.09 16.74 -0.43
CA PRO A 725 11.19 15.81 -1.55
C PRO A 725 11.39 14.39 -1.02
N GLY A 726 10.48 13.46 -1.35
CA GLY A 726 10.55 12.06 -0.90
C GLY A 726 11.73 11.29 -1.51
N GLN A 727 12.90 11.37 -0.89
CA GLN A 727 14.18 10.81 -1.32
C GLN A 727 14.35 9.35 -0.83
N SER A 728 15.59 8.86 -0.81
CA SER A 728 15.97 7.60 -0.17
C SER A 728 16.53 7.91 1.22
N ILE A 729 15.86 7.42 2.25
CA ILE A 729 16.20 7.60 3.67
C ILE A 729 17.60 7.06 3.97
N THR A 730 18.38 7.80 4.73
CA THR A 730 19.69 7.36 5.23
C THR A 730 19.72 7.28 6.75
N LEU A 731 19.70 6.06 7.29
CA LEU A 731 20.06 5.77 8.67
C LEU A 731 21.59 5.82 8.81
N ASN A 732 22.11 6.37 9.92
CA ASN A 732 23.54 6.29 10.22
C ASN A 732 23.87 4.98 10.96
N ALA A 733 24.88 4.25 10.48
CA ALA A 733 25.31 2.97 11.05
C ALA A 733 25.67 3.09 12.54
N ASN A 734 26.52 4.05 12.92
CA ASN A 734 26.93 4.23 14.32
C ASN A 734 25.74 4.52 15.23
N THR A 735 24.76 5.31 14.77
CA THR A 735 23.52 5.54 15.53
C THR A 735 22.74 4.23 15.72
N LEU A 736 22.61 3.42 14.67
CA LEU A 736 21.85 2.18 14.66
C LEU A 736 22.49 1.07 15.53
N GLU A 737 23.82 0.93 15.48
CA GLU A 737 24.60 -0.10 16.18
C GLU A 737 24.58 0.04 17.72
N ASN A 738 24.39 1.28 18.21
CA ASN A 738 24.47 1.64 19.62
C ASN A 738 23.10 1.69 20.34
N GLN A 739 22.02 1.16 19.74
CA GLN A 739 20.68 1.16 20.36
C GLN A 739 20.52 0.02 21.39
N PHE A 740 19.91 0.32 22.54
CA PHE A 740 19.66 -0.63 23.63
C PHE A 740 18.29 -1.32 23.46
N ALA A 741 18.12 -1.99 22.32
CA ALA A 741 16.86 -2.54 21.85
C ALA A 741 17.03 -3.83 21.04
N THR A 742 15.98 -4.65 20.97
CA THR A 742 15.74 -5.51 19.80
C THR A 742 15.42 -4.60 18.63
N ILE A 743 16.19 -4.64 17.56
CA ILE A 743 16.03 -3.70 16.44
C ILE A 743 15.22 -4.38 15.34
N VAL A 744 14.17 -3.73 14.88
CA VAL A 744 13.35 -4.14 13.74
C VAL A 744 13.36 -3.03 12.70
N LEU A 745 13.94 -3.31 11.54
CA LEU A 745 13.88 -2.46 10.36
C LEU A 745 12.90 -3.12 9.38
N GLU A 746 11.82 -2.44 9.01
CA GLU A 746 10.73 -3.02 8.22
C GLU A 746 10.36 -2.14 7.03
N ALA A 747 11.06 -2.33 5.91
CA ALA A 747 10.80 -1.63 4.66
C ALA A 747 9.73 -2.35 3.81
N THR A 748 8.78 -1.59 3.28
CA THR A 748 7.82 -2.14 2.31
C THR A 748 8.49 -2.53 0.98
N ASN A 749 9.59 -1.87 0.62
CA ASN A 749 10.46 -2.24 -0.50
C ASN A 749 11.87 -2.61 0.02
N ASP A 750 12.91 -1.81 -0.25
CA ASP A 750 14.31 -2.23 -0.08
C ASP A 750 14.93 -1.84 1.28
N ILE A 751 15.80 -2.72 1.78
CA ILE A 751 16.80 -2.42 2.81
C ILE A 751 18.19 -2.60 2.18
N ARG A 752 18.98 -1.52 2.13
CA ARG A 752 20.33 -1.51 1.58
C ARG A 752 21.36 -1.03 2.61
N VAL A 753 22.44 -1.79 2.77
CA VAL A 753 23.69 -1.33 3.39
C VAL A 753 24.56 -0.72 2.29
N ALA A 754 25.18 0.43 2.54
CA ALA A 754 26.03 1.10 1.57
C ALA A 754 27.27 0.27 1.18
N ASP A 755 27.74 0.43 -0.06
CA ASP A 755 28.92 -0.27 -0.58
C ASP A 755 30.15 0.02 0.31
N GLY A 756 30.95 -1.00 0.61
CA GLY A 756 32.12 -0.88 1.49
C GLY A 756 31.84 -0.71 2.99
N LEU A 757 30.57 -0.77 3.44
CA LEU A 757 30.20 -0.67 4.85
C LEU A 757 29.92 -2.04 5.49
N SER A 758 30.66 -2.36 6.56
CA SER A 758 30.33 -3.42 7.52
C SER A 758 29.51 -2.86 8.68
N LEU A 759 28.68 -3.69 9.32
CA LEU A 759 27.86 -3.33 10.49
C LEU A 759 28.24 -4.19 11.70
N ASN A 760 28.32 -3.58 12.89
CA ASN A 760 28.79 -4.24 14.12
C ASN A 760 27.93 -3.83 15.34
N PHE A 761 26.85 -4.57 15.58
CA PHE A 761 25.90 -4.28 16.65
C PHE A 761 26.43 -4.73 18.02
N GLY A 762 26.23 -3.89 19.05
CA GLY A 762 26.52 -4.28 20.44
C GLY A 762 25.62 -5.43 20.94
N SER A 763 26.12 -6.22 21.88
CA SER A 763 25.40 -7.38 22.47
C SER A 763 24.17 -7.01 23.33
N SER A 764 23.81 -5.73 23.42
CA SER A 764 22.67 -5.20 24.18
C SER A 764 21.32 -5.33 23.46
N GLY A 765 20.75 -6.53 23.47
CA GLY A 765 19.40 -6.83 22.97
C GLY A 765 19.23 -8.33 22.71
N ASN A 766 18.05 -8.76 22.26
CA ASN A 766 17.84 -10.18 21.96
C ASN A 766 18.23 -10.51 20.51
N GLY A 767 17.90 -9.61 19.56
CA GLY A 767 18.16 -9.82 18.14
C GLY A 767 18.14 -8.55 17.29
N ILE A 768 18.46 -8.71 16.01
CA ILE A 768 18.36 -7.73 14.92
C ILE A 768 17.46 -8.35 13.84
N ILE A 769 16.49 -7.60 13.34
CA ILE A 769 15.53 -8.06 12.34
C ILE A 769 15.49 -7.03 11.20
N PHE A 770 15.73 -7.51 9.98
CA PHE A 770 15.56 -6.76 8.75
C PHE A 770 14.43 -7.41 7.93
N ARG A 771 13.41 -6.64 7.56
CA ARG A 771 12.30 -7.07 6.71
C ARG A 771 12.22 -6.12 5.52
N ALA A 772 12.72 -6.54 4.37
CA ALA A 772 12.35 -5.98 3.08
C ALA A 772 11.07 -6.68 2.57
N ASP A 773 10.42 -6.12 1.55
CA ASP A 773 9.15 -6.64 0.99
C ASP A 773 8.07 -6.87 2.07
N SER A 774 7.96 -5.97 3.07
CA SER A 774 7.08 -6.19 4.23
C SER A 774 5.59 -6.22 3.89
N ASP A 775 5.18 -5.68 2.72
CA ASP A 775 3.82 -5.81 2.19
C ASP A 775 3.59 -7.11 1.39
N ASN A 776 4.64 -7.92 1.19
CA ASN A 776 4.66 -9.18 0.44
C ASN A 776 4.19 -8.98 -1.02
N SER A 777 4.57 -7.86 -1.64
CA SER A 777 4.31 -7.57 -3.05
C SER A 777 5.24 -8.31 -4.02
N GLY A 778 6.31 -8.94 -3.52
CA GLY A 778 7.40 -9.52 -4.33
C GLY A 778 8.40 -8.46 -4.82
N ALA A 779 8.33 -7.25 -4.26
CA ALA A 779 9.12 -6.08 -4.63
C ALA A 779 9.76 -5.45 -3.40
N GLY A 780 10.94 -5.96 -3.07
CA GLY A 780 11.82 -5.43 -2.02
C GLY A 780 12.91 -6.45 -1.71
N GLY A 781 14.14 -6.00 -1.49
CA GLY A 781 15.25 -6.88 -1.15
C GLY A 781 16.15 -6.35 -0.04
N PHE A 782 16.87 -7.27 0.59
CA PHE A 782 18.01 -6.93 1.45
C PHE A 782 19.30 -6.95 0.61
N PHE A 783 20.04 -5.84 0.62
CA PHE A 783 21.25 -5.68 -0.19
C PHE A 783 22.44 -5.22 0.66
N MET A 784 23.55 -5.94 0.61
CA MET A 784 24.82 -5.60 1.26
C MET A 784 26.00 -6.09 0.42
N ASP A 785 27.06 -5.29 0.35
CA ASP A 785 28.31 -5.62 -0.35
C ASP A 785 28.88 -6.97 0.11
N ARG A 786 29.10 -7.89 -0.84
CA ARG A 786 29.59 -9.26 -0.58
C ARG A 786 30.93 -9.31 0.17
N THR A 787 31.73 -8.23 0.15
CA THR A 787 33.02 -8.14 0.84
C THR A 787 32.92 -7.73 2.31
N GLN A 788 31.75 -7.29 2.76
CA GLN A 788 31.52 -6.72 4.09
C GLN A 788 30.95 -7.74 5.08
N THR A 789 30.92 -7.39 6.37
CA THR A 789 30.40 -8.26 7.42
C THR A 789 29.34 -7.55 8.26
N LEU A 790 28.26 -8.27 8.59
CA LEU A 790 27.24 -7.88 9.55
C LEU A 790 27.42 -8.75 10.81
N THR A 791 27.92 -8.14 11.89
CA THR A 791 28.18 -8.83 13.17
C THR A 791 27.14 -8.43 14.22
N THR A 792 26.57 -9.41 14.94
CA THR A 792 25.57 -9.16 16.00
C THR A 792 26.04 -9.52 17.42
N ASN A 793 27.27 -10.03 17.56
CA ASN A 793 27.93 -10.33 18.84
C ASN A 793 27.06 -11.20 19.79
N GLY A 794 26.60 -12.35 19.31
CA GLY A 794 25.81 -13.33 20.08
C GLY A 794 24.29 -13.11 20.06
N ARG A 795 23.78 -12.10 19.35
CA ARG A 795 22.35 -11.81 19.22
C ARG A 795 21.76 -12.51 17.99
N ASP A 796 20.47 -12.85 18.02
CA ASP A 796 19.77 -13.39 16.85
C ASP A 796 19.80 -12.41 15.67
N LEU A 797 19.87 -12.92 14.44
CA LEU A 797 19.74 -12.16 13.20
C LEU A 797 18.65 -12.77 12.32
N THR A 798 17.64 -11.99 11.95
CA THR A 798 16.65 -12.36 10.94
C THR A 798 16.71 -11.39 9.76
N ILE A 799 16.70 -11.91 8.53
CA ILE A 799 16.55 -11.12 7.30
C ILE A 799 15.44 -11.74 6.46
N THR A 800 14.48 -10.94 5.99
CA THR A 800 13.46 -11.34 5.03
C THR A 800 13.36 -10.38 3.85
N GLY A 801 12.90 -10.86 2.70
CA GLY A 801 12.58 -10.04 1.51
C GLY A 801 12.45 -10.89 0.24
N ALA A 802 12.02 -10.31 -0.89
CA ALA A 802 11.91 -11.07 -2.14
C ALA A 802 13.28 -11.54 -2.69
N ILE A 803 14.35 -10.80 -2.39
CA ILE A 803 15.74 -11.17 -2.68
C ILE A 803 16.60 -10.82 -1.46
N ILE A 804 17.54 -11.69 -1.11
CA ILE A 804 18.60 -11.39 -0.14
C ILE A 804 19.95 -11.54 -0.85
N ASP A 805 20.68 -10.44 -1.04
CA ASP A 805 22.06 -10.44 -1.54
C ASP A 805 22.98 -9.74 -0.52
N ALA A 806 23.83 -10.49 0.18
CA ALA A 806 24.60 -9.99 1.31
C ALA A 806 26.07 -10.45 1.34
N GLY A 807 26.87 -9.79 2.18
CA GLY A 807 28.19 -10.24 2.59
C GLY A 807 28.16 -11.33 3.65
N ASN A 808 29.14 -11.28 4.54
CA ASN A 808 29.28 -12.23 5.64
C ASN A 808 28.30 -11.87 6.76
N LEU A 809 27.66 -12.86 7.37
CA LEU A 809 26.72 -12.66 8.48
C LEU A 809 27.20 -13.45 9.70
N ASP A 810 27.47 -12.77 10.81
CA ASP A 810 28.10 -13.35 11.99
C ASP A 810 27.30 -13.09 13.28
N THR A 811 26.65 -14.15 13.78
CA THR A 811 25.94 -14.19 15.05
C THR A 811 26.74 -14.88 16.16
N SER A 812 28.03 -15.17 15.93
CA SER A 812 28.93 -15.80 16.92
C SER A 812 29.00 -15.00 18.21
N SER A 813 29.16 -15.69 19.35
CA SER A 813 29.27 -15.05 20.65
C SER A 813 30.70 -14.49 20.88
N PRO A 814 30.84 -13.34 21.55
CA PRO A 814 32.16 -12.76 21.83
C PRO A 814 32.89 -13.53 22.94
N PHE A 815 34.12 -13.96 22.66
CA PHE A 815 34.96 -14.78 23.56
C PHE A 815 35.20 -14.15 24.96
N PHE A 816 35.04 -12.83 25.05
CA PHE A 816 34.98 -12.07 26.30
C PHE A 816 33.79 -11.09 26.23
N SER A 817 32.68 -11.44 26.89
CA SER A 817 31.54 -10.53 27.09
C SER A 817 31.65 -9.83 28.45
N GLU A 818 31.31 -8.54 28.52
CA GLU A 818 31.10 -7.85 29.81
C GLU A 818 29.76 -8.25 30.48
N VAL A 819 28.85 -8.86 29.71
CA VAL A 819 27.57 -9.39 30.19
C VAL A 819 27.72 -10.90 30.43
N PRO A 820 27.18 -11.49 31.53
CA PRO A 820 27.24 -12.93 31.79
C PRO A 820 26.40 -13.78 30.81
N THR A 821 26.85 -13.91 29.57
CA THR A 821 26.39 -14.93 28.62
C THR A 821 26.96 -16.30 28.97
N ASP A 822 26.20 -17.35 28.71
CA ASP A 822 26.66 -18.75 28.79
C ASP A 822 27.79 -19.07 27.80
N GLY A 823 27.79 -18.37 26.65
CA GLY A 823 28.73 -18.56 25.54
C GLY A 823 28.05 -19.03 24.26
N THR A 824 26.74 -19.29 24.29
CA THR A 824 25.95 -19.73 23.13
C THR A 824 25.86 -18.63 22.07
N ALA A 825 25.87 -18.99 20.79
CA ALA A 825 25.74 -18.04 19.68
C ALA A 825 24.28 -17.64 19.42
N GLY A 826 24.09 -16.49 18.77
CA GLY A 826 22.80 -16.09 18.22
C GLY A 826 22.39 -16.97 17.03
N ASN A 827 21.10 -17.09 16.79
CA ASN A 827 20.55 -17.79 15.63
C ASN A 827 20.54 -16.88 14.40
N LEU A 828 20.71 -17.45 13.22
CA LEU A 828 20.67 -16.76 11.93
C LEU A 828 19.53 -17.31 11.09
N ARG A 829 18.60 -16.46 10.65
CA ARG A 829 17.48 -16.83 9.78
C ARG A 829 17.41 -15.91 8.55
N LEU A 830 17.41 -16.51 7.37
CA LEU A 830 17.19 -15.83 6.09
C LEU A 830 15.96 -16.46 5.42
N ASP A 831 14.94 -15.67 5.09
CA ASP A 831 13.76 -16.15 4.34
C ASP A 831 13.53 -15.28 3.09
N ALA A 832 13.45 -15.89 1.91
CA ALA A 832 13.15 -15.19 0.66
C ALA A 832 12.06 -15.87 -0.17
N THR A 833 11.21 -15.07 -0.82
CA THR A 833 10.23 -15.52 -1.85
C THR A 833 10.85 -15.59 -3.25
N GLY A 834 12.18 -15.58 -3.31
CA GLY A 834 13.03 -15.68 -4.48
C GLY A 834 14.39 -16.23 -4.07
N THR A 835 15.49 -15.60 -4.49
CA THR A 835 16.87 -16.09 -4.26
C THR A 835 17.52 -15.56 -2.98
N ILE A 836 18.40 -16.39 -2.39
CA ILE A 836 19.36 -15.98 -1.35
C ILE A 836 20.78 -16.11 -1.90
N THR A 837 21.57 -15.04 -1.84
CA THR A 837 23.02 -15.04 -2.07
C THR A 837 23.74 -14.41 -0.87
N THR A 838 24.74 -15.10 -0.31
CA THR A 838 25.54 -14.59 0.83
C THR A 838 27.02 -14.94 0.75
N GLY A 839 27.84 -14.27 1.56
CA GLY A 839 29.23 -14.65 1.85
C GLY A 839 29.33 -15.80 2.85
N GLN A 840 30.24 -15.68 3.82
CA GLN A 840 30.34 -16.62 4.95
C GLN A 840 29.21 -16.38 5.97
N LEU A 841 28.57 -17.46 6.42
CA LEU A 841 27.60 -17.45 7.51
C LEU A 841 28.25 -18.05 8.77
N SER A 842 28.09 -17.41 9.93
CA SER A 842 28.76 -17.81 11.17
C SER A 842 27.87 -17.65 12.40
N ALA A 843 27.82 -18.68 13.23
CA ALA A 843 27.03 -18.76 14.46
C ALA A 843 27.78 -19.60 15.52
N ASN A 844 28.99 -19.18 15.88
CA ASN A 844 29.90 -19.96 16.71
C ASN A 844 29.77 -19.65 18.21
N GLY A 845 29.64 -20.70 19.01
CA GLY A 845 29.71 -20.62 20.47
C GLY A 845 31.16 -20.41 20.94
N SER A 846 31.32 -19.80 22.12
CA SER A 846 32.63 -19.43 22.65
C SER A 846 32.65 -19.47 24.19
N GLY A 847 33.81 -19.19 24.79
CA GLY A 847 33.97 -19.15 26.25
C GLY A 847 34.41 -20.47 26.89
N PHE A 848 34.70 -20.40 28.19
CA PHE A 848 35.36 -21.50 28.92
C PHE A 848 34.41 -22.61 29.42
N GLY A 849 33.09 -22.37 29.40
CA GLY A 849 32.09 -23.24 30.03
C GLY A 849 31.44 -24.30 29.13
N GLY A 850 31.71 -24.28 27.82
CA GLY A 850 30.93 -25.02 26.83
C GLY A 850 29.80 -24.15 26.27
N GLY A 851 30.11 -23.33 25.26
CA GLY A 851 29.14 -22.49 24.57
C GLY A 851 28.67 -23.14 23.28
N ASP A 852 27.37 -23.24 23.05
CA ASP A 852 26.80 -23.98 21.93
C ASP A 852 26.75 -23.16 20.62
N GLY A 853 26.88 -23.85 19.48
CA GLY A 853 26.68 -23.25 18.16
C GLY A 853 25.22 -22.91 17.89
N GLY A 854 24.96 -21.80 17.21
CA GLY A 854 23.60 -21.31 16.94
C GLY A 854 22.91 -22.09 15.81
N ARG A 855 21.60 -21.88 15.64
CA ARG A 855 20.89 -22.36 14.45
C ARG A 855 21.04 -21.37 13.29
N ILE A 856 21.53 -21.85 12.15
CA ILE A 856 21.48 -21.19 10.85
C ILE A 856 20.32 -21.81 10.05
N THR A 857 19.43 -20.99 9.48
CA THR A 857 18.30 -21.46 8.65
C THR A 857 18.09 -20.54 7.46
N LEU A 858 18.07 -21.13 6.26
CA LEU A 858 17.86 -20.45 4.99
C LEU A 858 16.63 -21.07 4.32
N THR A 859 15.63 -20.26 4.01
CA THR A 859 14.42 -20.64 3.27
C THR A 859 14.34 -19.80 1.99
N ALA A 860 14.25 -20.42 0.82
CA ALA A 860 14.10 -19.75 -0.46
C ALA A 860 13.11 -20.50 -1.35
N ASP A 861 12.35 -19.78 -2.17
CA ASP A 861 11.55 -20.40 -3.24
C ASP A 861 12.41 -20.71 -4.48
N ASP A 862 13.41 -19.87 -4.78
CA ASP A 862 14.44 -20.07 -5.80
C ASP A 862 15.80 -20.49 -5.17
N ASP A 863 16.91 -20.34 -5.89
CA ASP A 863 18.27 -20.75 -5.50
C ASP A 863 18.78 -20.16 -4.16
N ILE A 864 19.61 -20.95 -3.46
CA ILE A 864 20.42 -20.52 -2.32
C ILE A 864 21.90 -20.66 -2.69
N THR A 865 22.66 -19.57 -2.66
CA THR A 865 24.12 -19.56 -2.84
C THR A 865 24.82 -18.96 -1.63
N THR A 866 25.74 -19.69 -1.00
CA THR A 866 26.57 -19.17 0.11
C THR A 866 28.04 -19.56 -0.06
N GLU A 867 28.95 -18.91 0.67
CA GLU A 867 30.34 -19.38 0.73
C GLU A 867 30.51 -20.50 1.77
N GLN A 868 30.89 -20.19 3.01
CA GLN A 868 31.05 -21.17 4.08
C GLN A 868 29.97 -21.00 5.14
N ILE A 869 29.42 -22.10 5.67
CA ILE A 869 28.46 -22.08 6.77
C ILE A 869 29.12 -22.71 8.00
N ILE A 870 29.22 -21.95 9.09
CA ILE A 870 30.00 -22.34 10.27
C ILE A 870 29.19 -22.12 11.56
N ALA A 871 28.73 -23.19 12.20
CA ALA A 871 28.01 -23.15 13.47
C ALA A 871 28.67 -24.10 14.48
N THR A 872 29.88 -23.77 14.93
CA THR A 872 30.65 -24.63 15.86
C THR A 872 30.44 -24.27 17.32
N GLY A 873 30.43 -25.27 18.20
CA GLY A 873 30.49 -25.08 19.65
C GLY A 873 31.92 -24.72 20.11
N GLY A 874 32.03 -24.10 21.29
CA GLY A 874 33.28 -23.61 21.85
C GLY A 874 33.52 -24.06 23.30
N GLY A 875 34.80 -24.12 23.69
CA GLY A 875 35.20 -24.47 25.06
C GLY A 875 35.31 -25.97 25.34
N TYR A 876 35.03 -26.38 26.57
CA TYR A 876 34.93 -27.78 26.98
C TYR A 876 33.47 -28.23 27.02
N GLY A 877 33.05 -29.01 26.03
CA GLY A 877 31.71 -29.61 26.01
C GLY A 877 30.65 -28.78 25.26
N GLY A 878 31.05 -27.76 24.50
CA GLY A 878 30.13 -26.99 23.66
C GLY A 878 29.72 -27.77 22.42
N ASN A 879 28.43 -27.81 22.14
CA ASN A 879 27.81 -28.62 21.09
C ASN A 879 27.79 -27.87 19.74
N GLY A 880 27.84 -28.63 18.65
CA GLY A 880 27.65 -28.10 17.31
C GLY A 880 26.22 -27.59 17.08
N GLY A 881 26.09 -26.51 16.30
CA GLY A 881 24.80 -25.91 15.98
C GLY A 881 23.98 -26.68 14.94
N GLN A 882 22.91 -26.04 14.45
CA GLN A 882 22.03 -26.62 13.44
C GLN A 882 22.06 -25.79 12.15
N VAL A 883 22.20 -26.44 10.99
CA VAL A 883 22.13 -25.80 9.66
C VAL A 883 20.95 -26.40 8.90
N ASN A 884 19.96 -25.57 8.57
CA ASN A 884 18.80 -25.95 7.76
C ASN A 884 18.81 -25.16 6.43
N LEU A 885 18.89 -25.83 5.29
CA LEU A 885 18.87 -25.20 3.96
C LEU A 885 17.66 -25.72 3.18
N ILE A 886 16.73 -24.85 2.80
CA ILE A 886 15.43 -25.22 2.26
C ILE A 886 15.16 -24.40 0.99
N SER A 887 15.29 -25.04 -0.17
CA SER A 887 14.88 -24.54 -1.49
C SER A 887 14.32 -25.72 -2.31
N PRO A 888 13.06 -26.15 -2.06
CA PRO A 888 12.56 -27.42 -2.58
C PRO A 888 12.30 -27.45 -4.10
N ARG A 889 12.62 -26.36 -4.80
CA ARG A 889 12.47 -26.14 -6.25
C ARG A 889 13.70 -25.50 -6.91
N GLY A 890 14.74 -25.18 -6.13
CA GLY A 890 15.93 -24.48 -6.60
C GLY A 890 17.23 -25.18 -6.20
N THR A 891 18.34 -24.63 -6.68
CA THR A 891 19.68 -25.14 -6.43
C THR A 891 20.25 -24.54 -5.16
N ILE A 892 20.73 -25.40 -4.26
CA ILE A 892 21.47 -25.01 -3.06
C ILE A 892 22.96 -25.22 -3.34
N SER A 893 23.72 -24.13 -3.49
CA SER A 893 25.17 -24.13 -3.75
C SER A 893 25.95 -23.55 -2.58
N VAL A 894 26.88 -24.32 -1.99
CA VAL A 894 27.75 -23.88 -0.90
C VAL A 894 29.19 -24.34 -1.10
N ASN A 895 30.18 -23.64 -0.52
CA ASN A 895 31.56 -24.15 -0.53
C ASN A 895 31.72 -25.28 0.50
N SER A 896 31.28 -25.09 1.75
CA SER A 896 31.44 -26.07 2.84
C SER A 896 30.50 -25.80 4.02
N ILE A 897 30.06 -26.85 4.73
CA ILE A 897 29.24 -26.74 5.95
C ILE A 897 29.98 -27.36 7.14
N ASN A 898 30.16 -26.62 8.24
CA ASN A 898 30.84 -27.05 9.46
C ASN A 898 29.96 -26.84 10.70
N VAL A 899 29.67 -27.92 11.42
CA VAL A 899 28.80 -27.94 12.62
C VAL A 899 29.44 -28.70 13.79
N LEU A 900 30.76 -28.55 13.98
CA LEU A 900 31.52 -29.24 15.02
C LEU A 900 31.17 -28.79 16.45
N GLY A 901 30.96 -29.72 17.36
CA GLY A 901 31.14 -29.50 18.80
C GLY A 901 32.62 -29.57 19.18
N ARG A 902 33.03 -28.90 20.27
CA ARG A 902 34.43 -28.83 20.72
C ARG A 902 34.59 -29.20 22.19
N GLY A 903 35.74 -29.81 22.49
CA GLY A 903 36.12 -30.21 23.84
C GLY A 903 35.46 -31.50 24.33
N GLU A 904 35.96 -32.01 25.46
CA GLU A 904 35.59 -33.32 25.99
C GLU A 904 34.11 -33.33 26.42
N GLY A 905 33.29 -34.11 25.71
CA GLY A 905 31.85 -34.28 26.00
C GLY A 905 30.88 -33.55 25.07
N GLY A 906 31.35 -32.71 24.14
CA GLY A 906 30.46 -32.03 23.17
C GLY A 906 29.96 -32.95 22.05
N THR A 907 28.73 -32.75 21.59
CA THR A 907 28.17 -33.46 20.42
C THR A 907 28.40 -32.68 19.13
N GLY A 908 28.42 -33.40 18.01
CA GLY A 908 28.33 -32.80 16.68
C GLY A 908 26.93 -32.21 16.46
N GLY A 909 26.86 -31.23 15.57
CA GLY A 909 25.62 -30.56 15.21
C GLY A 909 24.76 -31.32 14.20
N GLN A 910 23.78 -30.61 13.65
CA GLN A 910 22.80 -31.15 12.72
C GLN A 910 22.82 -30.38 11.40
N VAL A 911 22.79 -31.08 10.28
CA VAL A 911 22.59 -30.51 8.95
C VAL A 911 21.32 -31.12 8.34
N PHE A 912 20.40 -30.27 7.90
CA PHE A 912 19.23 -30.64 7.12
C PHE A 912 19.23 -29.85 5.81
N VAL A 913 19.06 -30.54 4.69
CA VAL A 913 18.97 -29.94 3.36
C VAL A 913 17.71 -30.46 2.66
N ASN A 914 16.96 -29.58 2.02
CA ASN A 914 15.85 -29.92 1.12
C ASN A 914 15.95 -29.05 -0.13
N ALA A 915 16.44 -29.65 -1.21
CA ALA A 915 16.78 -28.97 -2.46
C ALA A 915 16.09 -29.64 -3.67
N ASP A 916 16.03 -28.94 -4.81
CA ASP A 916 15.97 -29.65 -6.10
C ASP A 916 17.34 -30.28 -6.40
N LEU A 917 18.38 -29.44 -6.46
CA LEU A 917 19.79 -29.79 -6.63
C LEU A 917 20.62 -29.26 -5.45
N PHE A 918 21.50 -30.08 -4.87
CA PHE A 918 22.41 -29.63 -3.79
C PHE A 918 23.87 -29.83 -4.21
N ASN A 919 24.68 -28.76 -4.19
CA ASN A 919 26.06 -28.74 -4.68
C ASN A 919 27.02 -28.20 -3.60
N VAL A 920 28.01 -29.01 -3.22
CA VAL A 920 29.05 -28.63 -2.24
C VAL A 920 30.44 -28.76 -2.84
N ARG A 921 31.22 -27.67 -2.82
CA ARG A 921 32.57 -27.64 -3.41
C ARG A 921 33.66 -28.33 -2.57
N ASP A 922 33.41 -28.54 -1.29
CA ASP A 922 34.29 -29.28 -0.36
C ASP A 922 33.45 -30.24 0.51
N THR A 923 33.45 -30.11 1.84
CA THR A 923 32.83 -31.07 2.79
C THR A 923 31.53 -30.60 3.44
N VAL A 924 30.79 -31.56 4.01
CA VAL A 924 29.65 -31.33 4.91
C VAL A 924 29.89 -32.04 6.25
N GLY A 925 29.78 -31.30 7.35
CA GLY A 925 29.78 -31.82 8.73
C GLY A 925 31.10 -31.66 9.48
N ASP A 926 32.24 -31.91 8.83
CA ASP A 926 33.60 -31.77 9.39
C ASP A 926 34.62 -31.37 8.31
N GLY A 927 35.73 -30.80 8.73
CA GLY A 927 36.90 -30.43 7.94
C GLY A 927 38.14 -30.35 8.83
N GLN A 928 38.81 -31.49 9.03
CA GLN A 928 39.98 -31.75 9.89
C GLN A 928 39.75 -31.78 11.41
N ALA A 929 40.19 -32.90 12.00
CA ALA A 929 40.48 -33.02 13.43
C ALA A 929 41.53 -31.98 13.90
N ASP A 930 41.38 -31.53 15.14
CA ASP A 930 42.26 -30.54 15.77
C ASP A 930 43.74 -31.01 15.83
N ILE A 931 44.66 -30.05 15.90
CA ILE A 931 46.09 -30.11 15.58
C ILE A 931 46.87 -31.14 16.45
N ASN A 932 46.25 -31.66 17.52
CA ASN A 932 46.84 -32.64 18.43
C ASN A 932 46.17 -34.04 18.39
N GLY A 933 45.20 -34.27 17.50
CA GLY A 933 44.61 -35.61 17.27
C GLY A 933 43.91 -36.23 18.49
N SER A 934 43.36 -35.40 19.37
CA SER A 934 42.69 -35.82 20.60
C SER A 934 41.40 -35.02 20.80
N ILE A 935 40.36 -35.70 21.27
CA ILE A 935 38.98 -35.23 21.40
C ILE A 935 38.30 -35.04 20.04
N LEU A 936 37.31 -35.91 19.77
CA LEU A 936 36.38 -35.82 18.64
C LEU A 936 34.96 -35.81 19.23
N ALA A 937 34.06 -35.04 18.63
CA ALA A 937 32.67 -34.96 19.10
C ALA A 937 31.92 -36.29 18.86
N SER A 938 31.05 -36.67 19.80
CA SER A 938 30.28 -37.92 19.73
C SER A 938 28.92 -37.69 19.10
N GLY A 939 28.79 -38.07 17.82
CA GLY A 939 27.53 -38.09 17.06
C GLY A 939 27.03 -36.70 16.62
N GLY A 940 26.54 -36.64 15.39
CA GLY A 940 25.74 -35.56 14.80
C GLY A 940 24.80 -36.18 13.75
N THR A 941 24.13 -35.37 12.95
CA THR A 941 23.26 -35.89 11.86
C THR A 941 23.32 -35.06 10.59
N VAL A 942 23.30 -35.70 9.42
CA VAL A 942 23.18 -35.04 8.11
C VAL A 942 22.03 -35.70 7.34
N GLU A 943 20.89 -35.03 7.20
CA GLU A 943 19.81 -35.43 6.28
C GLU A 943 19.82 -34.52 5.05
N ILE A 944 19.91 -35.12 3.87
CA ILE A 944 19.84 -34.43 2.59
C ILE A 944 18.68 -35.01 1.79
N ILE A 945 17.69 -34.17 1.52
CA ILE A 945 16.59 -34.42 0.60
C ILE A 945 16.92 -33.71 -0.72
N HIS A 946 16.91 -34.45 -1.83
CA HIS A 946 17.07 -33.91 -3.18
C HIS A 946 16.00 -34.45 -4.12
N ARG A 947 15.80 -33.78 -5.26
CA ARG A 947 15.06 -34.34 -6.40
C ARG A 947 16.03 -34.80 -7.48
N GLY A 948 17.01 -33.96 -7.82
CA GLY A 948 17.99 -34.21 -8.87
C GLY A 948 17.77 -33.38 -10.13
N GLY A 949 16.90 -32.37 -10.10
CA GLY A 949 16.58 -31.53 -11.25
C GLY A 949 15.88 -32.25 -12.39
N PRO A 950 15.57 -31.54 -13.49
CA PRO A 950 14.79 -32.08 -14.61
C PRO A 950 15.45 -33.21 -15.43
N GLU A 951 16.59 -33.74 -14.99
CA GLU A 951 17.32 -34.88 -15.58
C GLU A 951 17.50 -36.03 -14.57
N ASN A 952 16.98 -35.88 -13.34
CA ASN A 952 17.11 -36.81 -12.22
C ASN A 952 18.55 -37.24 -11.93
N ILE A 953 19.40 -36.23 -11.76
CA ILE A 953 20.84 -36.34 -11.57
C ILE A 953 21.13 -37.07 -10.24
N PRO A 954 21.81 -38.24 -10.27
CA PRO A 954 22.23 -38.96 -9.07
C PRO A 954 23.05 -38.07 -8.13
N PHE A 955 22.80 -38.17 -6.82
CA PHE A 955 23.57 -37.47 -5.81
C PHE A 955 24.95 -38.12 -5.67
N ILE A 956 26.01 -37.39 -6.00
CA ILE A 956 27.39 -37.89 -5.98
C ILE A 956 28.10 -37.47 -4.67
N VAL A 957 28.98 -38.32 -4.14
CA VAL A 957 29.82 -37.98 -2.97
C VAL A 957 31.28 -38.26 -3.31
N GLY A 958 32.18 -37.34 -2.93
CA GLY A 958 33.62 -37.54 -2.98
C GLY A 958 34.21 -37.66 -4.39
N GLN A 959 33.59 -37.06 -5.41
CA GLN A 959 34.13 -36.96 -6.77
C GLN A 959 34.34 -35.48 -7.12
N GLY A 960 35.59 -35.07 -7.31
CA GLY A 960 35.97 -33.66 -7.31
C GLY A 960 35.63 -32.87 -8.58
N THR A 961 35.62 -31.53 -8.43
CA THR A 961 35.60 -30.47 -9.47
C THR A 961 34.26 -30.02 -10.07
N GLY A 962 33.12 -30.46 -9.53
CA GLY A 962 31.81 -29.83 -9.77
C GLY A 962 30.75 -30.80 -10.27
N VAL A 963 30.04 -31.42 -9.33
CA VAL A 963 28.86 -32.25 -9.61
C VAL A 963 27.61 -31.38 -9.52
N GLU A 964 26.69 -31.55 -10.47
CA GLU A 964 25.45 -30.77 -10.54
C GLU A 964 24.49 -31.12 -9.39
N ASN A 965 24.57 -32.35 -8.88
CA ASN A 965 23.96 -32.79 -7.63
C ASN A 965 24.97 -33.64 -6.82
N GLY A 966 25.45 -33.14 -5.68
CA GLY A 966 26.39 -33.86 -4.82
C GLY A 966 27.34 -33.01 -3.99
N THR A 967 28.31 -33.71 -3.40
CA THR A 967 29.42 -33.18 -2.60
C THR A 967 30.75 -33.58 -3.22
N ALA A 968 31.65 -32.62 -3.44
CA ALA A 968 32.97 -32.88 -4.02
C ALA A 968 33.91 -33.58 -3.01
N GLY A 969 33.76 -33.29 -1.73
CA GLY A 969 34.40 -33.97 -0.60
C GLY A 969 33.48 -34.96 0.12
N PRO A 970 33.95 -35.57 1.22
CA PRO A 970 33.16 -36.44 2.10
C PRO A 970 32.07 -35.72 2.91
N ILE A 971 31.08 -36.50 3.37
CA ILE A 971 30.06 -36.11 4.34
C ILE A 971 30.35 -36.80 5.69
N PHE A 972 30.28 -36.04 6.79
CA PHE A 972 30.56 -36.50 8.15
C PHE A 972 29.34 -36.32 9.06
N ALA A 973 28.97 -37.36 9.80
CA ALA A 973 27.97 -37.31 10.89
C ALA A 973 28.57 -37.63 12.27
N GLY A 974 29.91 -37.61 12.39
CA GLY A 974 30.63 -37.78 13.65
C GLY A 974 31.73 -38.84 13.61
N THR A 975 32.20 -39.23 14.80
CA THR A 975 33.38 -40.10 14.96
C THR A 975 33.16 -41.52 14.42
N GLY A 976 33.63 -41.78 13.20
CA GLY A 976 33.51 -43.06 12.50
C GLY A 976 32.38 -43.10 11.46
N ASP A 977 31.44 -42.15 11.55
CA ASP A 977 30.28 -42.03 10.67
C ASP A 977 30.59 -41.08 9.51
N THR A 978 31.23 -41.61 8.46
CA THR A 978 31.74 -40.82 7.33
C THR A 978 31.41 -41.46 5.99
N LEU A 979 30.58 -40.78 5.19
CA LEU A 979 30.31 -41.17 3.82
C LEU A 979 31.38 -40.57 2.90
N SER A 980 32.38 -41.39 2.55
CA SER A 980 33.59 -40.91 1.88
C SER A 980 33.43 -40.71 0.37
N THR A 981 32.77 -41.64 -0.33
CA THR A 981 32.55 -41.61 -1.78
C THR A 981 31.31 -42.41 -2.15
N GLY A 982 30.53 -41.98 -3.15
CA GLY A 982 29.38 -42.74 -3.64
C GLY A 982 28.64 -42.08 -4.81
N SER A 983 27.63 -42.77 -5.32
CA SER A 983 26.72 -42.29 -6.37
C SER A 983 25.33 -42.88 -6.09
N TYR A 984 24.37 -42.01 -5.80
CA TYR A 984 23.05 -42.39 -5.29
C TYR A 984 21.96 -41.91 -6.28
N PRO A 985 21.40 -42.81 -7.10
CA PRO A 985 20.39 -42.42 -8.08
C PRO A 985 19.09 -41.99 -7.38
N VAL A 986 18.32 -41.15 -8.08
CA VAL A 986 16.91 -40.91 -7.76
C VAL A 986 16.16 -42.24 -7.78
N LEU A 987 15.42 -42.55 -6.71
CA LEU A 987 14.70 -43.81 -6.55
C LEU A 987 13.29 -43.72 -7.12
N GLU A 988 12.77 -44.87 -7.59
CA GLU A 988 11.61 -44.90 -8.49
C GLU A 988 10.31 -44.30 -7.91
N ASN A 989 10.16 -44.35 -6.58
CA ASN A 989 9.02 -43.79 -5.85
C ASN A 989 9.52 -42.85 -4.73
N GLY A 990 10.69 -42.22 -4.96
CA GLY A 990 11.50 -41.61 -3.91
C GLY A 990 11.97 -42.62 -2.85
N GLY A 991 12.44 -42.09 -1.72
CA GLY A 991 12.85 -42.87 -0.54
C GLY A 991 14.32 -42.68 -0.14
N ASP A 992 14.73 -43.43 0.89
CA ASP A 992 16.08 -43.38 1.45
C ASP A 992 17.07 -44.28 0.68
N ALA A 993 18.21 -43.73 0.30
CA ALA A 993 19.27 -44.44 -0.38
C ALA A 993 19.97 -45.47 0.54
N THR A 994 20.35 -46.62 -0.02
CA THR A 994 21.10 -47.64 0.74
C THR A 994 22.56 -47.24 0.93
N LEU A 995 22.90 -46.76 2.13
CA LEU A 995 24.26 -46.37 2.50
C LEU A 995 25.13 -47.56 2.98
N PRO A 996 26.47 -47.44 3.01
CA PRO A 996 27.35 -48.49 3.51
C PRO A 996 27.09 -48.81 5.01
N PRO A 997 27.14 -50.09 5.46
CA PRO A 997 26.79 -50.49 6.84
C PRO A 997 27.66 -49.94 7.99
N ALA A 998 28.60 -49.04 7.71
CA ALA A 998 29.46 -48.37 8.68
C ALA A 998 29.19 -46.85 8.76
N VAL A 999 28.14 -46.36 8.09
CA VAL A 999 27.71 -44.95 8.11
C VAL A 999 26.36 -44.87 8.84
N ASN A 1000 26.38 -44.39 10.08
CA ASN A 1000 25.20 -43.97 10.82
C ASN A 1000 25.05 -42.44 10.70
N GLY A 1001 23.93 -41.88 11.14
CA GLY A 1001 23.71 -40.42 11.22
C GLY A 1001 23.61 -39.66 9.89
N VAL A 1002 23.98 -40.27 8.75
CA VAL A 1002 23.74 -39.72 7.40
C VAL A 1002 22.48 -40.35 6.80
N THR A 1003 21.61 -39.52 6.23
CA THR A 1003 20.44 -39.90 5.44
C THR A 1003 20.48 -39.17 4.11
N LEU A 1004 20.45 -39.91 3.00
CA LEU A 1004 20.26 -39.34 1.66
C LEU A 1004 18.89 -39.81 1.15
N ARG A 1005 17.97 -38.87 0.90
CA ARG A 1005 16.60 -39.14 0.46
C ARG A 1005 16.36 -38.50 -0.90
N SER A 1006 15.99 -39.29 -1.89
CA SER A 1006 15.43 -38.76 -3.15
C SER A 1006 13.92 -38.58 -3.01
N ILE A 1007 13.37 -37.49 -3.54
CA ILE A 1007 11.93 -37.40 -3.86
C ILE A 1007 11.79 -37.56 -5.37
N ASN A 1008 10.86 -38.43 -5.79
CA ASN A 1008 10.39 -38.56 -7.16
C ASN A 1008 8.90 -38.92 -7.12
N ASN A 1009 8.05 -38.20 -7.85
CA ASN A 1009 6.61 -38.46 -7.89
C ASN A 1009 6.20 -38.90 -9.28
N ALA A 1010 5.55 -40.07 -9.41
CA ALA A 1010 5.08 -40.54 -10.71
C ALA A 1010 4.12 -39.52 -11.36
N PRO A 1011 4.35 -39.13 -12.63
CA PRO A 1011 3.51 -38.18 -13.34
C PRO A 1011 2.09 -38.72 -13.45
N ILE A 1012 1.11 -37.83 -13.27
CA ILE A 1012 -0.30 -38.22 -13.31
C ILE A 1012 -0.91 -37.96 -14.68
N LEU A 1013 -1.71 -38.91 -15.16
CA LEU A 1013 -2.64 -38.67 -16.25
C LEU A 1013 -3.82 -37.87 -15.71
N LEU A 1014 -4.04 -36.67 -16.26
CA LEU A 1014 -5.22 -35.87 -15.95
C LEU A 1014 -6.39 -36.41 -16.79
N GLU A 1015 -7.48 -36.84 -16.13
CA GLU A 1015 -8.58 -37.52 -16.83
C GLU A 1015 -9.25 -36.65 -17.90
N ASN A 1016 -9.53 -37.27 -19.07
CA ASN A 1016 -10.76 -37.00 -19.80
C ASN A 1016 -11.16 -38.18 -20.73
N THR A 1017 -11.97 -39.09 -20.20
CA THR A 1017 -12.75 -40.12 -20.92
C THR A 1017 -11.99 -41.20 -21.73
N SER A 1018 -12.50 -42.44 -21.71
CA SER A 1018 -12.02 -43.52 -22.59
C SER A 1018 -12.34 -43.22 -24.06
N GLN A 1019 -11.41 -42.55 -24.75
CA GLN A 1019 -11.60 -42.13 -26.14
C GLN A 1019 -11.83 -43.35 -27.03
N THR A 1020 -13.05 -43.47 -27.54
CA THR A 1020 -13.55 -44.67 -28.22
C THR A 1020 -13.65 -44.42 -29.73
N PHE A 1021 -12.64 -44.83 -30.49
CA PHE A 1021 -12.64 -44.67 -31.94
C PHE A 1021 -13.61 -45.66 -32.58
N SER A 1022 -14.52 -45.18 -33.42
CA SER A 1022 -15.59 -46.00 -34.01
C SER A 1022 -15.34 -46.26 -35.50
N THR A 1023 -15.46 -47.53 -35.92
CA THR A 1023 -15.41 -47.94 -37.35
C THR A 1023 -16.50 -48.99 -37.65
N THR A 1024 -16.68 -49.35 -38.91
CA THR A 1024 -17.58 -50.43 -39.35
C THR A 1024 -16.79 -51.72 -39.57
N ALA A 1025 -17.42 -52.88 -39.37
CA ALA A 1025 -16.79 -54.18 -39.59
C ALA A 1025 -16.12 -54.28 -40.99
N GLY A 1026 -14.85 -54.69 -41.03
CA GLY A 1026 -14.06 -54.78 -42.26
C GLY A 1026 -13.48 -53.47 -42.81
N GLN A 1027 -13.80 -52.29 -42.25
CA GLN A 1027 -13.29 -50.99 -42.72
C GLN A 1027 -12.11 -50.48 -41.87
N PRO A 1028 -10.97 -50.08 -42.48
CA PRO A 1028 -9.83 -49.55 -41.74
C PRO A 1028 -10.09 -48.14 -41.22
N ILE A 1029 -9.57 -47.84 -40.02
CA ILE A 1029 -9.57 -46.50 -39.41
C ILE A 1029 -8.13 -46.04 -39.17
N THR A 1030 -7.82 -44.81 -39.56
CA THR A 1030 -6.53 -44.15 -39.30
C THR A 1030 -6.66 -43.24 -38.08
N ILE A 1031 -5.66 -43.25 -37.20
CA ILE A 1031 -5.62 -42.49 -35.94
C ILE A 1031 -4.23 -41.86 -35.82
N ASN A 1032 -4.14 -40.54 -35.64
CA ASN A 1032 -2.88 -39.87 -35.30
C ASN A 1032 -2.85 -39.67 -33.78
N LEU A 1033 -1.78 -40.12 -33.10
CA LEU A 1033 -1.72 -40.06 -31.63
C LEU A 1033 -1.60 -38.63 -31.09
N GLN A 1034 -0.97 -37.73 -31.84
CA GLN A 1034 -0.92 -36.29 -31.58
C GLN A 1034 -2.31 -35.62 -31.46
N ASP A 1035 -3.38 -36.26 -31.95
CA ASP A 1035 -4.75 -35.76 -31.86
C ASP A 1035 -5.50 -36.33 -30.63
N LEU A 1036 -4.85 -37.19 -29.82
CA LEU A 1036 -5.30 -37.56 -28.48
C LEU A 1036 -4.93 -36.43 -27.50
N LEU A 1037 -5.92 -35.89 -26.79
CA LEU A 1037 -5.69 -34.89 -25.73
C LEU A 1037 -5.18 -35.55 -24.44
N VAL A 1038 -4.00 -36.18 -24.50
CA VAL A 1038 -3.30 -36.72 -23.33
C VAL A 1038 -2.74 -35.56 -22.51
N ALA A 1039 -3.52 -35.07 -21.55
CA ALA A 1039 -3.04 -34.18 -20.51
C ALA A 1039 -2.33 -35.02 -19.44
N SER A 1040 -1.05 -34.75 -19.20
CA SER A 1040 -0.33 -35.23 -18.03
C SER A 1040 0.10 -34.04 -17.17
N ALA A 1041 0.15 -34.23 -15.86
CA ALA A 1041 0.84 -33.33 -14.96
C ALA A 1041 2.03 -34.05 -14.35
N ASP A 1042 3.21 -33.55 -14.71
CA ASP A 1042 4.40 -33.58 -13.86
C ASP A 1042 4.06 -32.92 -12.50
N LEU A 1043 4.55 -33.50 -11.40
CA LEU A 1043 4.23 -33.09 -10.04
C LEU A 1043 5.41 -32.52 -9.25
N ASP A 1044 6.65 -32.66 -9.74
CA ASP A 1044 7.85 -32.14 -9.08
C ASP A 1044 8.88 -31.43 -9.97
N GLY A 1045 8.64 -31.30 -11.27
CA GLY A 1045 9.38 -30.43 -12.20
C GLY A 1045 10.25 -31.15 -13.21
N ASP A 1046 10.01 -32.44 -13.47
CA ASP A 1046 10.95 -33.31 -14.17
C ASP A 1046 10.65 -33.52 -15.69
N ARG A 1047 11.34 -34.46 -16.33
CA ARG A 1047 11.10 -34.82 -17.73
C ARG A 1047 10.25 -36.09 -17.89
N THR A 1048 8.95 -35.92 -17.71
CA THR A 1048 7.93 -36.87 -18.15
C THR A 1048 7.96 -37.12 -19.67
N VAL A 1049 7.77 -38.39 -20.08
CA VAL A 1049 7.58 -38.83 -21.47
C VAL A 1049 6.38 -39.77 -21.59
N THR A 1050 5.61 -39.61 -22.67
CA THR A 1050 4.44 -40.43 -23.00
C THR A 1050 4.78 -41.63 -23.88
N ARG A 1051 4.28 -42.82 -23.54
CA ARG A 1051 4.41 -44.05 -24.33
C ARG A 1051 3.08 -44.80 -24.46
N TYR A 1052 2.95 -45.52 -25.56
CA TYR A 1052 1.81 -46.37 -25.88
C TYR A 1052 2.27 -47.81 -26.10
N GLU A 1053 1.45 -48.78 -25.69
CA GLU A 1053 1.69 -50.23 -25.81
C GLU A 1053 0.47 -50.93 -26.41
N VAL A 1054 0.64 -51.77 -27.44
CA VAL A 1054 -0.48 -52.52 -28.03
C VAL A 1054 -1.05 -53.50 -26.99
N ALA A 1055 -2.29 -53.30 -26.56
CA ALA A 1055 -2.89 -54.07 -25.46
C ALA A 1055 -3.44 -55.42 -25.92
N SER A 1056 -4.26 -55.43 -26.98
CA SER A 1056 -4.83 -56.66 -27.53
C SER A 1056 -5.25 -56.52 -29.00
N LEU A 1057 -5.28 -57.64 -29.74
CA LEU A 1057 -5.77 -57.70 -31.12
C LEU A 1057 -6.66 -58.94 -31.33
N PRO A 1058 -7.87 -58.81 -31.92
CA PRO A 1058 -8.71 -59.94 -32.30
C PRO A 1058 -8.04 -60.81 -33.36
N ALA A 1059 -8.33 -62.12 -33.35
CA ALA A 1059 -7.85 -63.03 -34.38
C ALA A 1059 -8.34 -62.60 -35.78
N GLY A 1060 -7.40 -62.23 -36.65
CA GLY A 1060 -7.68 -61.73 -38.01
C GLY A 1060 -7.80 -60.20 -38.13
N ALA A 1061 -7.69 -59.45 -37.03
CA ALA A 1061 -7.47 -58.01 -37.09
C ALA A 1061 -6.05 -57.70 -37.60
N THR A 1062 -5.83 -56.49 -38.11
CA THR A 1062 -4.48 -55.95 -38.30
C THR A 1062 -4.37 -54.56 -37.70
N LEU A 1063 -3.25 -54.28 -37.05
CA LEU A 1063 -2.86 -52.96 -36.60
C LEU A 1063 -1.49 -52.66 -37.20
N THR A 1064 -1.33 -51.47 -37.78
CA THR A 1064 -0.03 -50.98 -38.25
C THR A 1064 0.31 -49.67 -37.58
N VAL A 1065 1.58 -49.46 -37.28
CA VAL A 1065 2.16 -48.23 -36.72
C VAL A 1065 3.15 -47.70 -37.76
N ASN A 1066 2.93 -46.49 -38.27
CA ASN A 1066 3.66 -45.91 -39.40
C ASN A 1066 3.75 -46.85 -40.63
N GLY A 1067 2.69 -47.65 -40.86
CA GLY A 1067 2.60 -48.64 -41.94
C GLY A 1067 3.28 -49.99 -41.66
N VAL A 1068 3.92 -50.18 -40.50
CA VAL A 1068 4.53 -51.46 -40.09
C VAL A 1068 3.56 -52.25 -39.20
N PRO A 1069 3.25 -53.53 -39.49
CA PRO A 1069 2.41 -54.35 -38.62
C PRO A 1069 3.01 -54.58 -37.23
N VAL A 1070 2.19 -54.46 -36.19
CA VAL A 1070 2.56 -54.65 -34.77
C VAL A 1070 1.76 -55.77 -34.12
N GLN A 1071 2.22 -56.25 -32.97
CA GLN A 1071 1.62 -57.30 -32.13
C GLN A 1071 1.39 -56.78 -30.70
N PRO A 1072 0.53 -57.44 -29.88
CA PRO A 1072 0.37 -57.10 -28.47
C PRO A 1072 1.72 -57.12 -27.72
N GLY A 1073 1.99 -56.07 -26.95
CA GLY A 1073 3.28 -55.82 -26.27
C GLY A 1073 4.29 -54.97 -27.05
N ASP A 1074 4.04 -54.63 -28.33
CA ASP A 1074 4.86 -53.64 -29.05
C ASP A 1074 4.58 -52.22 -28.53
N THR A 1075 5.62 -51.37 -28.46
CA THR A 1075 5.53 -49.99 -27.92
C THR A 1075 5.95 -48.91 -28.93
N PHE A 1076 5.37 -47.71 -28.80
CA PHE A 1076 5.58 -46.57 -29.69
C PHE A 1076 5.30 -45.22 -28.99
N ASP A 1077 5.73 -44.12 -29.60
CA ASP A 1077 5.58 -42.74 -29.10
C ASP A 1077 4.42 -41.97 -29.78
N SER A 1078 4.13 -40.76 -29.29
CA SER A 1078 3.02 -39.90 -29.74
C SER A 1078 3.16 -39.31 -31.15
N SER A 1079 4.32 -39.43 -31.81
CA SER A 1079 4.49 -39.01 -33.21
C SER A 1079 3.98 -40.03 -34.22
N ALA A 1080 3.60 -41.23 -33.78
CA ALA A 1080 3.18 -42.31 -34.66
C ALA A 1080 1.72 -42.19 -35.16
N GLN A 1081 1.51 -42.61 -36.40
CA GLN A 1081 0.19 -42.84 -36.99
C GLN A 1081 -0.16 -44.32 -36.93
N LEU A 1082 -1.37 -44.64 -36.46
CA LEU A 1082 -1.91 -45.99 -36.48
C LEU A 1082 -2.94 -46.17 -37.58
N VAL A 1083 -3.00 -47.39 -38.14
CA VAL A 1083 -4.15 -47.85 -38.93
C VAL A 1083 -4.62 -49.19 -38.36
N PHE A 1084 -5.84 -49.20 -37.82
CA PHE A 1084 -6.52 -50.40 -37.30
C PHE A 1084 -7.54 -50.91 -38.32
N THR A 1085 -7.51 -52.20 -38.62
CA THR A 1085 -8.48 -52.87 -39.51
C THR A 1085 -9.14 -54.04 -38.77
N PRO A 1086 -10.44 -53.96 -38.43
CA PRO A 1086 -11.16 -55.05 -37.78
C PRO A 1086 -11.46 -56.19 -38.77
N PRO A 1087 -11.50 -57.46 -38.32
CA PRO A 1087 -11.82 -58.58 -39.19
C PRO A 1087 -13.28 -58.53 -39.68
N PRO A 1088 -13.58 -59.04 -40.90
CA PRO A 1088 -14.95 -59.05 -41.42
C PRO A 1088 -15.93 -59.75 -40.47
N GLY A 1089 -17.05 -59.08 -40.17
CA GLY A 1089 -18.09 -59.59 -39.27
C GLY A 1089 -17.82 -59.44 -37.77
N PHE A 1090 -16.69 -58.87 -37.34
CA PHE A 1090 -16.49 -58.50 -35.93
C PHE A 1090 -17.28 -57.24 -35.57
N THR A 1091 -18.01 -57.28 -34.45
CA THR A 1091 -18.71 -56.14 -33.85
C THR A 1091 -18.58 -56.17 -32.33
N GLY A 1092 -18.39 -55.00 -31.70
CA GLY A 1092 -18.14 -54.87 -30.27
C GLY A 1092 -16.99 -53.93 -29.93
N SER A 1093 -16.63 -53.87 -28.65
CA SER A 1093 -15.51 -53.07 -28.14
C SER A 1093 -14.22 -53.90 -28.04
N LEU A 1094 -13.08 -53.24 -28.20
CA LEU A 1094 -11.73 -53.80 -28.11
C LEU A 1094 -10.81 -52.82 -27.38
N GLU A 1095 -10.01 -53.32 -26.45
CA GLU A 1095 -8.91 -52.56 -25.82
C GLU A 1095 -7.69 -52.58 -26.77
N GLY A 1096 -7.45 -51.45 -27.44
CA GLY A 1096 -6.49 -51.35 -28.54
C GLY A 1096 -5.06 -51.14 -28.05
N PHE A 1097 -4.86 -50.15 -27.18
CA PHE A 1097 -3.56 -49.85 -26.58
C PHE A 1097 -3.68 -49.30 -25.16
N SER A 1098 -2.66 -49.57 -24.34
CA SER A 1098 -2.45 -48.89 -23.07
C SER A 1098 -1.53 -47.67 -23.25
N LEU A 1099 -1.69 -46.71 -22.35
CA LEU A 1099 -0.98 -45.43 -22.29
C LEU A 1099 -0.28 -45.34 -20.94
N GLN A 1100 1.02 -45.06 -20.95
CA GLN A 1100 1.85 -44.86 -19.75
C GLN A 1100 2.59 -43.53 -19.90
N VAL A 1101 2.66 -42.73 -18.84
CA VAL A 1101 3.59 -41.60 -18.75
C VAL A 1101 4.65 -41.91 -17.71
N SER A 1102 5.90 -41.58 -18.01
CA SER A 1102 7.07 -42.06 -17.27
C SER A 1102 8.29 -41.16 -17.47
N ASP A 1103 9.13 -41.04 -16.46
CA ASP A 1103 10.16 -40.00 -16.44
C ASP A 1103 11.54 -40.47 -16.88
N LEU A 1104 12.33 -39.51 -17.35
CA LEU A 1104 13.65 -39.75 -17.92
C LEU A 1104 14.78 -39.67 -16.88
N ASN A 1105 15.67 -40.67 -16.88
CA ASN A 1105 17.07 -40.48 -16.51
C ASN A 1105 17.94 -40.52 -17.78
N GLN A 1106 18.70 -39.46 -18.07
CA GLN A 1106 19.67 -39.45 -19.18
C GLN A 1106 19.09 -39.93 -20.53
N GLY A 1107 17.81 -39.63 -20.80
CA GLY A 1107 17.10 -40.06 -22.01
C GLY A 1107 16.58 -41.51 -22.01
N GLN A 1108 16.50 -42.19 -20.86
CA GLN A 1108 15.85 -43.49 -20.69
C GLN A 1108 14.59 -43.36 -19.81
N PRO A 1109 13.38 -43.69 -20.33
CA PRO A 1109 12.12 -43.55 -19.59
C PRO A 1109 11.85 -44.76 -18.69
N VAL A 1110 12.13 -44.63 -17.39
CA VAL A 1110 11.90 -45.66 -16.37
C VAL A 1110 11.76 -45.10 -14.93
N LEU A 1111 11.94 -43.79 -14.70
CA LEU A 1111 12.23 -43.31 -13.35
C LEU A 1111 11.05 -43.20 -12.39
N ALA A 1112 9.88 -42.83 -12.87
CA ALA A 1112 8.64 -43.30 -12.30
C ALA A 1112 7.69 -43.60 -13.45
N THR A 1113 6.55 -44.22 -13.19
CA THR A 1113 5.58 -44.57 -14.24
C THR A 1113 4.17 -44.53 -13.69
N SER A 1114 3.26 -43.88 -14.42
CA SER A 1114 1.85 -43.83 -14.08
C SER A 1114 1.21 -45.22 -14.12
N ALA A 1115 0.07 -45.39 -13.45
CA ALA A 1115 -0.81 -46.50 -13.78
C ALA A 1115 -1.20 -46.43 -15.28
N PRO A 1116 -1.27 -47.56 -16.01
CA PRO A 1116 -1.61 -47.56 -17.43
C PRO A 1116 -3.10 -47.24 -17.66
N PHE A 1117 -3.38 -46.44 -18.69
CA PHE A 1117 -4.74 -46.08 -19.12
C PHE A 1117 -5.09 -46.72 -20.46
N THR A 1118 -6.31 -47.26 -20.62
CA THR A 1118 -6.70 -48.01 -21.83
C THR A 1118 -7.49 -47.16 -22.83
N VAL A 1119 -7.07 -47.20 -24.10
CA VAL A 1119 -7.78 -46.62 -25.26
C VAL A 1119 -8.43 -47.73 -26.08
N SER A 1120 -9.68 -47.50 -26.51
CA SER A 1120 -10.55 -48.56 -27.04
C SER A 1120 -11.12 -48.26 -28.43
N PHE A 1121 -11.44 -49.32 -29.17
CA PHE A 1121 -12.05 -49.27 -30.50
C PHE A 1121 -13.43 -49.93 -30.47
N GLN A 1122 -14.45 -49.25 -31.00
CA GLN A 1122 -15.81 -49.75 -31.14
C GLN A 1122 -16.10 -50.09 -32.60
N VAL A 1123 -16.48 -51.33 -32.88
CA VAL A 1123 -16.77 -51.79 -34.24
C VAL A 1123 -18.27 -52.01 -34.41
N ASN A 1124 -18.87 -51.22 -35.29
CA ASN A 1124 -20.30 -51.21 -35.57
C ASN A 1124 -20.67 -52.15 -36.73
N PRO A 1125 -21.91 -52.69 -36.75
CA PRO A 1125 -22.40 -53.50 -37.86
C PRO A 1125 -22.54 -52.68 -39.15
N GLU A 1126 -22.55 -53.39 -40.28
CA GLU A 1126 -22.74 -52.82 -41.61
C GLU A 1126 -24.21 -52.33 -41.80
N PRO A 1127 -24.45 -51.13 -42.36
CA PRO A 1127 -25.80 -50.62 -42.59
C PRO A 1127 -26.50 -51.39 -43.72
N VAL A 1128 -27.82 -51.59 -43.58
CA VAL A 1128 -28.65 -52.35 -44.53
C VAL A 1128 -29.59 -51.40 -45.28
N ASP A 1129 -29.43 -51.30 -46.60
CA ASP A 1129 -30.29 -50.47 -47.45
C ASP A 1129 -31.71 -51.05 -47.64
N PRO A 1130 -32.75 -50.20 -47.74
CA PRO A 1130 -34.11 -50.62 -48.08
C PRO A 1130 -34.28 -50.91 -49.58
N VAL A 1131 -35.16 -51.86 -49.92
CA VAL A 1131 -35.38 -52.35 -51.30
C VAL A 1131 -36.62 -51.71 -51.94
N ASP A 1132 -36.49 -51.24 -53.18
CA ASP A 1132 -37.54 -50.55 -53.96
C ASP A 1132 -38.07 -51.45 -55.13
N PRO A 1133 -39.35 -51.36 -55.57
CA PRO A 1133 -39.96 -52.39 -56.42
C PRO A 1133 -40.15 -52.04 -57.92
N VAL A 1134 -39.44 -52.81 -58.76
CA VAL A 1134 -39.81 -53.34 -60.11
C VAL A 1134 -40.66 -52.49 -61.09
N ASP A 1135 -40.06 -52.18 -62.24
CA ASP A 1135 -40.63 -51.53 -63.45
C ASP A 1135 -41.10 -52.54 -64.54
N PRO A 1136 -42.08 -52.19 -65.41
CA PRO A 1136 -42.04 -52.69 -66.80
C PRO A 1136 -42.60 -51.79 -67.95
N VAL A 1137 -41.71 -51.39 -68.88
CA VAL A 1137 -41.75 -51.69 -70.35
C VAL A 1137 -42.65 -50.87 -71.35
N ASP A 1138 -41.96 -50.04 -72.20
CA ASP A 1138 -42.18 -49.73 -73.66
C ASP A 1138 -43.45 -48.98 -74.20
N PRO A 1139 -43.50 -48.50 -75.50
CA PRO A 1139 -42.45 -47.98 -76.42
C PRO A 1139 -42.87 -46.78 -77.39
N VAL A 1140 -41.97 -46.34 -78.31
CA VAL A 1140 -42.17 -45.66 -79.65
C VAL A 1140 -42.21 -44.09 -79.80
N ASP A 1141 -41.09 -43.50 -80.33
CA ASP A 1141 -40.91 -42.56 -81.50
C ASP A 1141 -41.82 -41.28 -81.76
N PRO A 1142 -41.47 -40.31 -82.67
CA PRO A 1142 -40.17 -39.77 -83.15
C PRO A 1142 -40.10 -38.22 -83.50
N VAL A 1143 -38.91 -37.73 -83.93
CA VAL A 1143 -38.57 -36.51 -84.76
C VAL A 1143 -38.37 -35.09 -84.15
N ASP A 1144 -37.20 -34.50 -84.50
CA ASP A 1144 -36.74 -33.08 -84.69
C ASP A 1144 -37.74 -31.89 -84.70
N PRO A 1145 -37.34 -30.61 -84.37
CA PRO A 1145 -36.29 -29.88 -85.13
C PRO A 1145 -35.39 -28.79 -84.44
N VAL A 1146 -34.12 -28.71 -84.90
CA VAL A 1146 -33.34 -27.50 -85.34
C VAL A 1146 -33.11 -26.26 -84.41
N ASP A 1147 -31.82 -26.00 -84.10
CA ASP A 1147 -30.98 -24.74 -84.12
C ASP A 1147 -31.59 -23.29 -84.17
N PRO A 1148 -30.89 -22.18 -83.78
CA PRO A 1148 -29.42 -21.96 -83.89
C PRO A 1148 -28.67 -21.10 -82.81
N VAL A 1149 -27.37 -20.88 -83.07
CA VAL A 1149 -26.39 -19.86 -82.56
C VAL A 1149 -26.84 -18.37 -82.75
N ASP A 1150 -26.19 -17.29 -82.26
CA ASP A 1150 -24.73 -16.96 -82.11
C ASP A 1150 -24.45 -15.90 -80.94
N PRO A 1151 -23.41 -15.01 -80.86
CA PRO A 1151 -22.81 -14.59 -79.56
C PRO A 1151 -22.63 -13.05 -79.35
N THR A 1152 -21.50 -12.63 -78.72
CA THR A 1152 -20.82 -11.28 -78.68
C THR A 1152 -21.20 -10.16 -77.67
N GLU A 1153 -20.14 -9.50 -77.14
CA GLU A 1153 -20.05 -8.10 -76.62
C GLU A 1153 -20.12 -7.05 -77.76
N PRO A 1154 -20.09 -5.71 -77.53
CA PRO A 1154 -20.37 -4.89 -76.32
C PRO A 1154 -21.39 -3.74 -76.65
N ASP A 1155 -21.52 -2.72 -75.78
CA ASP A 1155 -21.37 -1.26 -76.11
C ASP A 1155 -22.13 -0.29 -75.17
N ASP A 1156 -21.52 0.89 -74.99
CA ASP A 1156 -21.93 2.14 -74.32
C ASP A 1156 -21.44 3.28 -75.28
N PRO A 1157 -22.02 4.51 -75.39
CA PRO A 1157 -23.00 5.18 -74.51
C PRO A 1157 -24.17 5.89 -75.23
N ASP A 1158 -25.01 6.65 -74.49
CA ASP A 1158 -25.16 8.12 -74.70
C ASP A 1158 -26.01 8.84 -73.62
N PHE A 1159 -25.75 10.14 -73.45
CA PHE A 1159 -26.44 11.14 -72.59
C PHE A 1159 -26.77 12.38 -73.47
N PRO A 1160 -27.62 13.40 -73.11
CA PRO A 1160 -27.80 13.97 -71.75
C PRO A 1160 -29.21 14.55 -71.38
N ASP A 1161 -29.38 14.98 -70.12
CA ASP A 1161 -29.67 16.40 -69.75
C ASP A 1161 -29.82 16.56 -68.20
N THR A 1162 -29.65 17.77 -67.67
CA THR A 1162 -29.59 18.08 -66.20
C THR A 1162 -30.40 19.34 -65.84
N PRO A 1163 -30.93 19.48 -64.59
CA PRO A 1163 -30.17 20.22 -63.55
C PRO A 1163 -30.41 19.82 -62.05
N GLU A 1164 -29.40 20.08 -61.20
CA GLU A 1164 -29.39 20.64 -59.81
C GLU A 1164 -30.44 20.23 -58.70
N LEU A 1165 -30.21 20.19 -57.37
CA LEU A 1165 -29.05 20.27 -56.43
C LEU A 1165 -29.49 19.97 -54.93
N TYR A 1166 -28.57 19.53 -54.05
CA TYR A 1166 -28.49 19.66 -52.54
C TYR A 1166 -29.38 18.90 -51.47
N GLU A 1167 -28.68 18.30 -50.47
CA GLU A 1167 -28.87 18.14 -48.98
C GLU A 1167 -29.95 17.28 -48.20
N ASP A 1168 -29.44 16.28 -47.43
CA ASP A 1168 -29.72 15.83 -46.00
C ASP A 1168 -31.10 15.19 -45.54
N PRO A 1169 -31.36 14.77 -44.25
CA PRO A 1169 -31.88 13.40 -43.96
C PRO A 1169 -33.06 13.23 -42.93
N ALA A 1170 -33.69 12.03 -42.81
CA ALA A 1170 -34.41 11.57 -41.59
C ALA A 1170 -34.89 10.08 -41.58
N THR A 1171 -34.81 9.45 -40.39
CA THR A 1171 -35.58 8.34 -39.73
C THR A 1171 -36.46 7.31 -40.50
N PRO A 1172 -36.60 6.08 -39.95
CA PRO A 1172 -37.90 5.69 -39.34
C PRO A 1172 -37.82 4.76 -38.09
N ASN A 1173 -38.97 4.54 -37.44
CA ASN A 1173 -39.27 3.64 -36.29
C ASN A 1173 -40.81 3.48 -36.19
N PRO A 1174 -41.46 2.48 -35.53
CA PRO A 1174 -41.01 1.20 -34.95
C PRO A 1174 -41.74 -0.05 -35.54
N PHE A 1175 -41.44 -1.25 -35.01
CA PHE A 1175 -42.23 -2.49 -35.22
C PHE A 1175 -43.27 -2.72 -34.11
N VAL A 1176 -44.25 -3.62 -34.35
CA VAL A 1176 -45.39 -3.92 -33.45
C VAL A 1176 -45.38 -5.38 -33.00
N ILE A 1177 -45.74 -5.63 -31.74
CA ILE A 1177 -45.81 -6.97 -31.13
C ILE A 1177 -47.24 -7.55 -31.26
N PRO A 1178 -47.43 -8.81 -31.72
CA PRO A 1178 -48.72 -9.49 -31.71
C PRO A 1178 -49.03 -10.14 -30.34
N SER A 1179 -50.31 -10.17 -29.96
CA SER A 1179 -50.75 -10.57 -28.62
C SER A 1179 -51.31 -11.99 -28.52
N GLY A 1180 -50.87 -12.75 -27.51
CA GLY A 1180 -51.67 -13.79 -26.84
C GLY A 1180 -51.05 -15.20 -26.79
N GLY A 1181 -51.05 -15.82 -25.61
CA GLY A 1181 -50.93 -17.28 -25.48
C GLY A 1181 -49.88 -17.85 -24.51
N GLY A 1182 -49.91 -17.47 -23.23
CA GLY A 1182 -49.46 -18.32 -22.12
C GLY A 1182 -47.99 -18.76 -22.07
N THR A 1183 -47.13 -17.93 -21.46
CA THR A 1183 -45.86 -18.40 -20.89
C THR A 1183 -46.13 -19.35 -19.71
N ILE A 1184 -45.56 -20.55 -19.78
CA ILE A 1184 -45.48 -21.46 -18.63
C ILE A 1184 -44.43 -20.88 -17.67
N ILE A 1185 -44.85 -20.47 -16.47
CA ILE A 1185 -43.91 -20.20 -15.38
C ILE A 1185 -43.36 -21.54 -14.93
N ASP A 1186 -42.06 -21.75 -15.08
CA ASP A 1186 -41.39 -22.99 -14.67
C ASP A 1186 -41.55 -23.21 -13.16
N CYS A 1187 -42.10 -24.36 -12.79
CA CYS A 1187 -42.32 -24.73 -11.39
C CYS A 1187 -40.99 -24.92 -10.64
N CYS A 1188 -39.89 -25.26 -11.34
CA CYS A 1188 -38.54 -25.38 -10.77
C CYS A 1188 -38.03 -24.05 -10.21
N MET A 1189 -38.32 -22.92 -10.88
CA MET A 1189 -37.89 -21.57 -10.48
C MET A 1189 -38.33 -21.24 -9.05
N SER A 1190 -39.59 -21.57 -8.71
CA SER A 1190 -40.19 -21.29 -7.41
C SER A 1190 -39.50 -22.01 -6.24
N SER A 1191 -38.75 -23.09 -6.50
CA SER A 1191 -37.99 -23.84 -5.49
C SER A 1191 -36.67 -23.12 -5.16
N ILE A 1192 -35.95 -22.73 -6.21
CA ILE A 1192 -34.65 -22.04 -6.14
C ILE A 1192 -34.82 -20.69 -5.45
N GLU A 1193 -35.82 -19.91 -5.89
CA GLU A 1193 -36.13 -18.59 -5.32
C GLU A 1193 -36.52 -18.67 -3.83
N ARG A 1194 -37.18 -19.76 -3.39
CA ARG A 1194 -37.49 -20.05 -1.97
C ARG A 1194 -36.36 -20.68 -1.17
N GLN A 1195 -35.26 -21.07 -1.81
CA GLN A 1195 -34.02 -21.45 -1.14
C GLN A 1195 -33.13 -20.20 -0.97
N TYR A 1196 -32.84 -19.50 -2.06
CA TYR A 1196 -32.01 -18.29 -2.07
C TYR A 1196 -32.53 -17.20 -1.12
N ASN A 1197 -33.84 -16.90 -1.14
CA ASN A 1197 -34.43 -15.95 -0.17
C ASN A 1197 -34.25 -16.39 1.29
N ARG A 1198 -34.18 -17.70 1.56
CA ARG A 1198 -34.07 -18.24 2.93
C ARG A 1198 -32.64 -18.10 3.44
N GLU A 1199 -31.67 -18.51 2.62
CA GLU A 1199 -30.24 -18.32 2.86
C GLU A 1199 -29.91 -16.83 3.05
N PHE A 1200 -30.53 -15.94 2.26
CA PHE A 1200 -30.39 -14.50 2.38
C PHE A 1200 -31.06 -13.92 3.64
N THR A 1201 -32.24 -14.40 4.06
CA THR A 1201 -32.88 -13.97 5.32
C THR A 1201 -32.12 -14.47 6.55
N ASP A 1202 -31.58 -15.69 6.50
CA ASP A 1202 -30.79 -16.29 7.58
C ASP A 1202 -29.43 -15.57 7.72
N TYR A 1203 -28.77 -15.23 6.61
CA TYR A 1203 -27.54 -14.42 6.58
C TYR A 1203 -27.73 -13.01 7.17
N LEU A 1204 -28.87 -12.36 6.89
CA LEU A 1204 -29.18 -11.03 7.40
C LEU A 1204 -29.89 -11.03 8.77
N GLY A 1205 -30.23 -12.18 9.33
CA GLY A 1205 -30.91 -12.31 10.63
C GLY A 1205 -32.33 -11.72 10.66
N VAL A 1206 -33.01 -11.62 9.51
CA VAL A 1206 -34.34 -11.01 9.39
C VAL A 1206 -35.43 -12.06 9.22
N ALA A 1207 -36.63 -11.79 9.73
CA ALA A 1207 -37.75 -12.72 9.62
C ALA A 1207 -38.18 -12.92 8.14
N PRO A 1208 -38.47 -14.16 7.69
CA PRO A 1208 -38.88 -14.42 6.31
C PRO A 1208 -40.11 -13.60 5.90
N VAL A 1209 -39.95 -12.75 4.88
CA VAL A 1209 -41.04 -11.94 4.34
C VAL A 1209 -42.00 -12.85 3.56
N GLN A 1210 -43.30 -12.74 3.85
CA GLN A 1210 -44.32 -13.56 3.21
C GLN A 1210 -44.50 -13.13 1.74
N THR A 1211 -44.23 -14.03 0.80
CA THR A 1211 -44.30 -13.76 -0.64
C THR A 1211 -45.74 -13.44 -1.04
N ALA A 1212 -45.98 -12.20 -1.49
CA ALA A 1212 -47.29 -11.76 -1.96
C ALA A 1212 -47.60 -12.32 -3.35
N THR A 1213 -48.86 -12.63 -3.65
CA THR A 1213 -49.30 -12.91 -5.02
C THR A 1213 -49.37 -11.62 -5.84
N VAL A 1214 -49.37 -11.71 -7.17
CA VAL A 1214 -49.54 -10.55 -8.06
C VAL A 1214 -50.83 -9.77 -7.73
N GLU A 1215 -51.92 -10.49 -7.47
CA GLU A 1215 -53.24 -9.93 -7.09
C GLU A 1215 -53.21 -9.19 -5.73
N GLN A 1216 -52.38 -9.65 -4.79
CA GLN A 1216 -52.12 -8.95 -3.53
C GLN A 1216 -51.23 -7.71 -3.74
N ALA A 1217 -50.20 -7.81 -4.59
CA ALA A 1217 -49.33 -6.70 -4.94
C ALA A 1217 -50.13 -5.56 -5.61
N GLU A 1218 -50.95 -5.87 -6.63
CA GLU A 1218 -51.85 -4.92 -7.28
C GLU A 1218 -52.78 -4.21 -6.28
N THR A 1219 -53.35 -4.96 -5.33
CA THR A 1219 -54.20 -4.40 -4.26
C THR A 1219 -53.41 -3.40 -3.41
N ILE A 1220 -52.19 -3.75 -2.98
CA ILE A 1220 -51.30 -2.87 -2.20
C ILE A 1220 -50.94 -1.60 -2.98
N ALA A 1221 -50.65 -1.71 -4.29
CA ALA A 1221 -50.36 -0.55 -5.13
C ALA A 1221 -51.56 0.40 -5.25
N GLN A 1222 -52.75 -0.12 -5.50
CA GLN A 1222 -53.96 0.70 -5.61
C GLN A 1222 -54.34 1.38 -4.28
N ASP A 1223 -54.07 0.73 -3.14
CA ASP A 1223 -54.26 1.32 -1.81
C ASP A 1223 -53.23 2.42 -1.53
N ILE A 1224 -51.96 2.23 -1.94
CA ILE A 1224 -50.92 3.28 -1.87
C ILE A 1224 -51.25 4.48 -2.77
N GLU A 1225 -51.72 4.26 -4.01
CA GLU A 1225 -52.14 5.36 -4.90
C GLU A 1225 -53.32 6.12 -4.28
N ARG A 1226 -54.33 5.41 -3.73
CA ARG A 1226 -55.48 6.05 -3.05
C ARG A 1226 -55.10 6.77 -1.75
N ALA A 1227 -54.07 6.32 -1.03
CA ALA A 1227 -53.62 6.95 0.21
C ALA A 1227 -52.69 8.15 0.00
N THR A 1228 -51.89 8.15 -1.08
CA THR A 1228 -50.82 9.15 -1.31
C THR A 1228 -51.09 10.10 -2.47
N GLY A 1229 -51.97 9.75 -3.41
CA GLY A 1229 -52.18 10.47 -4.66
C GLY A 1229 -51.06 10.30 -5.70
N ALA A 1230 -50.09 9.41 -5.45
CA ALA A 1230 -48.98 9.10 -6.35
C ALA A 1230 -49.04 7.63 -6.77
N ARG A 1231 -48.86 7.36 -8.07
CA ARG A 1231 -48.77 6.00 -8.60
C ARG A 1231 -47.49 5.31 -8.11
N PRO A 1232 -47.58 4.20 -7.36
CA PRO A 1232 -46.41 3.40 -7.08
C PRO A 1232 -45.99 2.64 -8.35
N ALA A 1233 -44.70 2.34 -8.44
CA ALA A 1233 -44.15 1.42 -9.42
C ALA A 1233 -43.50 0.25 -8.68
N PHE A 1234 -43.68 -0.96 -9.21
CA PHE A 1234 -42.93 -2.13 -8.76
C PHE A 1234 -41.56 -2.11 -9.41
N VAL A 1235 -40.51 -2.31 -8.61
CA VAL A 1235 -39.16 -2.55 -9.11
C VAL A 1235 -38.91 -4.04 -9.01
N TYR A 1236 -39.03 -4.74 -10.14
CA TYR A 1236 -38.60 -6.13 -10.22
C TYR A 1236 -37.10 -6.16 -10.49
N ILE A 1237 -36.36 -6.98 -9.73
CA ILE A 1237 -34.91 -7.11 -9.82
C ILE A 1237 -34.61 -8.59 -10.05
N SER A 1238 -34.11 -8.92 -11.24
CA SER A 1238 -33.71 -10.28 -11.58
C SER A 1238 -32.21 -10.45 -11.41
N PHE A 1239 -31.79 -11.59 -10.87
CA PHE A 1239 -30.39 -12.02 -10.83
C PHE A 1239 -30.24 -13.27 -11.70
N VAL A 1240 -29.50 -13.16 -12.79
CA VAL A 1240 -29.17 -14.30 -13.65
C VAL A 1240 -27.87 -14.94 -13.13
N PRO A 1241 -27.89 -16.18 -12.61
CA PRO A 1241 -26.66 -16.85 -12.18
C PRO A 1241 -25.84 -17.30 -13.40
N PRO A 1242 -24.50 -17.33 -13.31
CA PRO A 1242 -23.69 -18.05 -14.27
C PRO A 1242 -24.00 -19.56 -14.18
N GLU A 1243 -24.17 -20.17 -15.36
CA GLU A 1243 -24.47 -21.59 -15.59
C GLU A 1243 -25.81 -22.15 -15.05
N SER A 1244 -26.71 -22.49 -15.98
CA SER A 1244 -27.48 -23.74 -15.88
C SER A 1244 -27.66 -24.36 -17.28
N THR A 1245 -27.31 -25.64 -17.43
CA THR A 1245 -27.11 -26.27 -18.76
C THR A 1245 -28.35 -27.02 -19.25
N LEU A 1246 -29.23 -26.37 -20.01
CA LEU A 1246 -30.38 -27.02 -20.68
C LEU A 1246 -30.56 -26.59 -22.16
N ARG A 1247 -29.78 -27.22 -23.05
CA ARG A 1247 -29.98 -27.49 -24.50
C ARG A 1247 -30.85 -26.52 -25.35
N GLY A 1248 -30.29 -25.97 -26.44
CA GLY A 1248 -31.09 -25.65 -27.64
C GLY A 1248 -30.59 -24.57 -28.62
N ASP A 1249 -29.52 -24.82 -29.36
CA ASP A 1249 -29.23 -24.32 -30.72
C ASP A 1249 -29.66 -22.88 -31.14
N VAL A 1250 -29.14 -21.85 -30.47
CA VAL A 1250 -28.92 -20.51 -31.09
C VAL A 1250 -27.59 -19.93 -30.60
N PRO A 1251 -26.69 -19.45 -31.47
CA PRO A 1251 -25.48 -18.75 -31.04
C PRO A 1251 -25.82 -17.31 -30.62
N VAL A 1252 -25.54 -16.96 -29.36
CA VAL A 1252 -25.74 -15.62 -28.79
C VAL A 1252 -24.41 -15.13 -28.17
N PRO A 1253 -23.98 -13.87 -28.39
CA PRO A 1253 -22.75 -13.34 -27.81
C PRO A 1253 -22.97 -12.64 -26.45
N GLN A 1254 -21.84 -12.46 -25.74
CA GLN A 1254 -21.58 -11.59 -24.59
C GLN A 1254 -21.66 -12.18 -23.17
N ASP A 1255 -20.61 -11.90 -22.38
CA ASP A 1255 -20.70 -11.71 -20.94
C ASP A 1255 -21.69 -10.59 -20.61
N THR A 1256 -22.59 -10.82 -19.64
CA THR A 1256 -23.50 -9.78 -19.16
C THR A 1256 -23.63 -9.77 -17.65
N ASP A 1257 -22.84 -8.93 -16.98
CA ASP A 1257 -23.10 -8.39 -15.63
C ASP A 1257 -24.33 -7.45 -15.66
N GLN A 1258 -25.46 -7.90 -16.21
CA GLN A 1258 -26.67 -7.09 -16.37
C GLN A 1258 -27.68 -7.40 -15.25
N LEU A 1259 -27.76 -6.47 -14.30
CA LEU A 1259 -28.87 -6.35 -13.37
C LEU A 1259 -30.11 -5.83 -14.12
N GLU A 1260 -30.99 -6.72 -14.58
CA GLU A 1260 -32.27 -6.31 -15.15
C GLU A 1260 -33.19 -5.73 -14.06
N LEU A 1261 -33.38 -4.42 -14.13
CA LEU A 1261 -34.17 -3.63 -13.17
C LEU A 1261 -35.46 -3.14 -13.83
N VAL A 1262 -36.46 -4.02 -13.89
CA VAL A 1262 -37.72 -3.78 -14.60
C VAL A 1262 -38.66 -2.98 -13.71
N ILE A 1263 -38.76 -1.67 -14.00
CA ILE A 1263 -39.68 -0.76 -13.29
C ILE A 1263 -41.06 -0.81 -13.97
N VAL A 1264 -42.02 -1.49 -13.32
CA VAL A 1264 -43.41 -1.59 -13.78
C VAL A 1264 -44.26 -0.56 -13.03
N SER A 1265 -44.54 0.57 -13.68
CA SER A 1265 -45.53 1.55 -13.21
C SER A 1265 -46.95 1.18 -13.67
N ALA A 1266 -47.93 1.34 -12.77
CA ALA A 1266 -49.37 1.21 -13.09
C ALA A 1266 -49.96 2.47 -13.76
#